data_AF-A0A816Q246-F1
#
_entry.id   AF-A0A816Q246-F1
#
_cell.length_a   1.000
_cell.length_b   1.000
_cell.length_c   1.000
_cell.angle_alpha   90.00
_cell.angle_beta   90.00
_cell.angle_gamma   90.00
#
_symmetry.space_group_name_H-M   'P 1'
#
loop_
_entity.id
_entity.type
_entity.pdbx_description
1 polymer ?
#
loop_
_entity_poly.entity_id
_entity_poly.type
_entity_poly.pdbx_seq_one_letter_code
_entity_poly.pdbx_strand_id
1 'polypeptide(L)'
;CTVSVKWQKKVFEGIEIDPTLPPYVFKAQLYDLTGVPPERQKIMVKGGLLKDDADWSAIGVKDGQKLMMMGTADEIVKAPEKAIVFAEDLPEEEQATHLGYSAGLVNLGNTCYMNSTVQCLKSVPELKSALSNYALTGRSADVDQTSHMLTVATRELFGDLDRSVNAVSPTQFWMILRKKFPQFSQLQNGMHMQQDAEECWTQLLYTLSQSLKAPTSSEDSDAVKALFGVNLRSRVHCQESGEESSETESVYSLKCHISHEVNHLHEGLKHGLKGELEKTSPALGRTALYLKESLIDSLPRYLTVQFVRFFWKRETNQKAKILRKVDYPLELDIFDLCSEELRKKLEAPRQKLRDEEGKKLGLQPKSTSKDSDVKMTDAEASSKESGESSTVTQPEGGSSEKGTLHMTGIYDLVSVLTHKGRSADSGHYVAWVKQESGKWIQYDDSHPSLQREEDITKLSGGGVLVASVVMIIIMVAVIVRAKNARKIDWSGENIEEIVMLKHYSYARVKKMTNSFANALGKGGFGTVYKGKLPDGNQDLAVKILKESKGNGEEFINEVASMSRTSHVNIVSLLGFCYEGNKRAIIYEFMPNGSLDKFVSKHMLAKMDWEKLYNIALGISRGLEYLHNRCVSRIVHFDIKPQNILMDKDLCPKIADFCLAKLCKNKESIISMLDARGTAGYIAPEVFSKNFGVVSHKSDVYSYGMVVLEMIGTRNIGTVEHSGSNNSSMYFPDWIYKGFERGEIMKFFGDHITKEEEKIARKMVLVGLWCMQTNPTRRPAMIKVIEMLEGSLEALEVPPKHILCLTATRVPDTTEDSNNETSSFSYPSQFERGTLSGEDTLRISA
;
A
#
# COMPACT_ATOMS: atom_id res chain seq x y z
N CYS A 1 10.52 -23.71 -51.02
CA CYS A 1 11.75 -23.78 -51.85
C CYS A 1 12.93 -23.60 -50.92
N THR A 2 13.96 -24.43 -50.97
CA THR A 2 15.13 -24.33 -50.09
C THR A 2 16.27 -23.59 -50.78
N VAL A 3 17.01 -22.76 -50.03
CA VAL A 3 18.16 -22.00 -50.54
C VAL A 3 19.34 -22.07 -49.58
N SER A 4 20.51 -21.70 -50.06
CA SER A 4 21.69 -21.49 -49.21
C SER A 4 22.09 -20.03 -49.22
N VAL A 5 22.32 -19.43 -48.06
CA VAL A 5 22.65 -18.02 -47.92
C VAL A 5 24.08 -17.87 -47.42
N LYS A 6 24.92 -17.16 -48.17
CA LYS A 6 26.29 -16.83 -47.78
C LYS A 6 26.34 -15.43 -47.19
N TRP A 7 26.82 -15.33 -45.96
CA TRP A 7 27.09 -14.06 -45.28
C TRP A 7 28.50 -14.11 -44.67
N GLN A 8 29.34 -13.14 -45.05
CA GLN A 8 30.77 -13.13 -44.75
C GLN A 8 31.48 -14.45 -45.15
N LYS A 9 32.14 -15.13 -44.20
CA LYS A 9 32.83 -16.42 -44.40
C LYS A 9 31.95 -17.64 -44.11
N LYS A 10 30.70 -17.45 -43.65
CA LYS A 10 29.78 -18.54 -43.29
C LYS A 10 28.72 -18.75 -44.37
N VAL A 11 28.34 -20.00 -44.59
CA VAL A 11 27.28 -20.41 -45.50
C VAL A 11 26.23 -21.14 -44.67
N PHE A 12 24.99 -20.70 -44.77
CA PHE A 12 23.83 -21.30 -44.12
C PHE A 12 23.04 -22.05 -45.18
N GLU A 13 23.00 -23.38 -45.08
CA GLU A 13 22.35 -24.25 -46.06
C GLU A 13 20.97 -24.70 -45.58
N GLY A 14 20.08 -25.04 -46.53
CA GLY A 14 18.77 -25.61 -46.22
C GLY A 14 17.75 -24.62 -45.65
N ILE A 15 17.84 -23.33 -45.97
CA ILE A 15 16.87 -22.33 -45.49
C ILE A 15 15.63 -22.38 -46.38
N GLU A 16 14.48 -22.69 -45.78
CA GLU A 16 13.21 -22.76 -46.49
C GLU A 16 12.63 -21.37 -46.74
N ILE A 17 12.30 -21.09 -48.00
CA ILE A 17 11.48 -19.96 -48.43
C ILE A 17 10.05 -20.48 -48.61
N ASP A 18 9.14 -19.90 -47.82
CA ASP A 18 7.70 -20.00 -48.03
C ASP A 18 7.24 -18.92 -49.02
N PRO A 19 6.82 -19.29 -50.26
CA PRO A 19 6.40 -18.32 -51.26
C PRO A 19 5.03 -17.68 -50.97
N THR A 20 4.29 -18.17 -49.96
CA THR A 20 3.01 -17.57 -49.54
C THR A 20 3.19 -16.38 -48.58
N LEU A 21 4.41 -16.21 -48.04
CA LEU A 21 4.76 -15.15 -47.11
C LEU A 21 5.68 -14.11 -47.78
N PRO A 22 5.62 -12.83 -47.36
CA PRO A 22 6.43 -11.78 -47.97
C PRO A 22 7.93 -11.98 -47.70
N PRO A 23 8.83 -11.51 -48.59
CA PRO A 23 10.29 -11.64 -48.42
C PRO A 23 10.86 -11.09 -47.12
N TYR A 24 10.15 -10.18 -46.46
CA TYR A 24 10.49 -9.73 -45.11
C TYR A 24 10.58 -10.88 -44.09
N VAL A 25 9.70 -11.89 -44.18
CA VAL A 25 9.72 -13.05 -43.28
C VAL A 25 10.99 -13.88 -43.48
N PHE A 26 11.43 -14.03 -44.72
CA PHE A 26 12.70 -14.68 -45.03
C PHE A 26 13.90 -13.88 -44.49
N LYS A 27 13.84 -12.55 -44.51
CA LYS A 27 14.85 -11.69 -43.85
C LYS A 27 14.81 -11.83 -42.32
N ALA A 28 13.63 -11.94 -41.72
CA ALA A 28 13.49 -12.19 -40.28
C ALA A 28 14.08 -13.55 -39.88
N GLN A 29 13.84 -14.60 -40.66
CA GLN A 29 14.47 -15.92 -40.44
C GLN A 29 16.00 -15.86 -40.54
N LEU A 30 16.54 -15.04 -41.46
CA LEU A 30 17.97 -14.80 -41.55
C LEU A 30 18.52 -13.96 -40.39
N TYR A 31 17.71 -13.14 -39.74
CA TYR A 31 18.13 -12.40 -38.54
C TYR A 31 18.43 -13.36 -37.40
N ASP A 32 17.59 -14.37 -37.18
CA ASP A 32 17.82 -15.39 -36.14
C ASP A 32 19.12 -16.17 -36.36
N LEU A 33 19.54 -16.34 -37.62
CA LEU A 33 20.76 -17.08 -37.99
C LEU A 33 22.02 -16.20 -38.04
N THR A 34 21.89 -14.91 -38.35
CA THR A 34 23.03 -14.02 -38.64
C THR A 34 23.19 -12.86 -37.65
N GLY A 35 22.16 -12.53 -36.87
CA GLY A 35 22.11 -11.37 -35.99
C GLY A 35 22.06 -10.01 -36.72
N VAL A 36 21.88 -10.01 -38.04
CA VAL A 36 21.75 -8.79 -38.86
C VAL A 36 20.27 -8.41 -38.99
N PRO A 37 19.81 -7.28 -38.44
CA PRO A 37 18.39 -6.90 -38.50
C PRO A 37 17.86 -6.87 -39.95
N PRO A 38 16.61 -7.29 -40.24
CA PRO A 38 16.05 -7.37 -41.60
C PRO A 38 16.26 -6.11 -42.45
N GLU A 39 16.16 -4.94 -41.83
CA GLU A 39 16.34 -3.61 -42.44
C GLU A 39 17.76 -3.35 -42.96
N ARG A 40 18.76 -4.03 -42.37
CA ARG A 40 20.18 -3.94 -42.72
C ARG A 40 20.64 -5.08 -43.61
N GLN A 41 19.77 -6.05 -43.92
CA GLN A 41 20.08 -7.17 -44.80
C GLN A 41 19.93 -6.77 -46.27
N LYS A 42 21.05 -6.80 -46.99
CA LYS A 42 21.11 -6.65 -48.44
C LYS A 42 21.31 -8.02 -49.06
N ILE A 43 20.22 -8.65 -49.48
CA ILE A 43 20.22 -9.98 -50.10
C ILE A 43 20.17 -9.82 -51.62
N MET A 44 21.19 -10.34 -52.31
CA MET A 44 21.29 -10.28 -53.76
C MET A 44 20.56 -11.45 -54.41
N VAL A 45 19.61 -11.14 -55.29
CA VAL A 45 18.85 -12.09 -56.11
C VAL A 45 19.04 -11.74 -57.60
N LYS A 46 18.66 -12.66 -58.51
CA LYS A 46 18.85 -12.43 -59.94
C LYS A 46 17.99 -11.24 -60.39
N GLY A 47 18.62 -10.13 -60.76
CA GLY A 47 17.95 -8.89 -61.19
C GLY A 47 17.91 -7.76 -60.16
N GLY A 48 18.48 -7.93 -58.96
CA GLY A 48 18.63 -6.83 -58.00
C GLY A 48 18.67 -7.24 -56.54
N LEU A 49 18.40 -6.27 -55.66
CA LEU A 49 18.25 -6.49 -54.23
C LEU A 49 16.83 -6.98 -53.92
N LEU A 50 16.72 -7.95 -53.02
CA LEU A 50 15.44 -8.44 -52.52
C LEU A 50 14.75 -7.35 -51.68
N LYS A 51 13.63 -6.82 -52.18
CA LYS A 51 12.77 -5.88 -51.45
C LYS A 51 11.82 -6.63 -50.53
N ASP A 52 11.36 -5.96 -49.47
CA ASP A 52 10.59 -6.57 -48.38
C ASP A 52 9.21 -7.06 -48.81
N ASP A 53 8.69 -6.48 -49.89
CA ASP A 53 7.37 -6.67 -50.50
C ASP A 53 7.42 -7.32 -51.89
N ALA A 54 8.58 -7.83 -52.32
CA ALA A 54 8.74 -8.36 -53.66
C ALA A 54 8.00 -9.70 -53.87
N ASP A 55 7.44 -9.91 -55.06
CA ASP A 55 6.77 -11.16 -55.41
C ASP A 55 7.79 -12.26 -55.74
N TRP A 56 7.77 -13.35 -54.97
CA TRP A 56 8.64 -14.51 -55.15
C TRP A 56 8.55 -15.13 -56.54
N SER A 57 7.38 -15.08 -57.18
CA SER A 57 7.15 -15.64 -58.52
C SER A 57 7.87 -14.84 -59.61
N ALA A 58 8.04 -13.52 -59.43
CA ALA A 58 8.79 -12.64 -60.33
C ALA A 58 10.31 -12.71 -60.14
N ILE A 59 10.77 -13.05 -58.93
CA ILE A 59 12.21 -13.16 -58.60
C ILE A 59 12.81 -14.49 -59.11
N GLY A 60 12.00 -15.55 -59.22
CA GLY A 60 12.39 -16.81 -59.86
C GLY A 60 13.50 -17.58 -59.11
N VAL A 61 13.45 -17.61 -57.78
CA VAL A 61 14.42 -18.32 -56.94
C VAL A 61 14.23 -19.84 -57.10
N LYS A 62 15.32 -20.55 -57.41
CA LYS A 62 15.32 -22.01 -57.60
C LYS A 62 15.73 -22.76 -56.33
N ASP A 63 15.22 -23.98 -56.20
CA ASP A 63 15.59 -24.89 -55.11
C ASP A 63 17.10 -25.18 -55.15
N GLY A 64 17.77 -25.08 -54.01
CA GLY A 64 19.22 -25.19 -53.84
C GLY A 64 20.03 -23.95 -54.26
N GLN A 65 19.40 -22.83 -54.64
CA GLN A 65 20.12 -21.64 -55.10
C GLN A 65 20.94 -20.97 -53.98
N LYS A 66 22.17 -20.55 -54.33
CA LYS A 66 23.05 -19.77 -53.45
C LYS A 66 22.75 -18.28 -53.54
N LEU A 67 22.32 -17.67 -52.45
CA LEU A 67 22.07 -16.23 -52.31
C LEU A 67 23.19 -15.60 -51.47
N MET A 68 23.56 -14.36 -51.80
CA MET A 68 24.58 -13.62 -51.05
C MET A 68 23.92 -12.52 -50.24
N MET A 69 24.23 -12.48 -48.95
CA MET A 69 23.71 -11.50 -48.01
C MET A 69 24.86 -10.62 -47.50
N MET A 70 24.60 -9.32 -47.38
CA MET A 70 25.51 -8.34 -46.78
C MET A 70 24.76 -7.54 -45.70
N GLY A 71 25.45 -7.20 -44.62
CA GLY A 71 24.90 -6.41 -43.52
C GLY A 71 25.73 -6.57 -42.25
N THR A 72 25.71 -5.57 -41.38
CA THR A 72 26.45 -5.56 -40.11
C THR A 72 25.49 -6.02 -39.02
N ALA A 73 25.88 -7.04 -38.24
CA ALA A 73 25.11 -7.47 -37.08
C ALA A 73 25.12 -6.36 -36.02
N ASP A 74 24.00 -6.18 -35.31
CA ASP A 74 24.01 -5.26 -34.17
C ASP A 74 24.92 -5.82 -33.07
N GLU A 75 25.63 -4.94 -32.36
CA GLU A 75 26.35 -5.33 -31.16
C GLU A 75 25.35 -5.89 -30.17
N ILE A 76 25.41 -7.20 -29.98
CA ILE A 76 24.65 -7.92 -28.97
C ILE A 76 24.98 -7.25 -27.65
N VAL A 77 23.99 -6.61 -27.02
CA VAL A 77 24.07 -6.27 -25.60
C VAL A 77 24.38 -7.59 -24.91
N LYS A 78 25.62 -7.74 -24.44
CA LYS A 78 26.02 -8.93 -23.68
C LYS A 78 24.96 -9.11 -22.59
N ALA A 79 24.29 -10.25 -22.62
CA ALA A 79 23.48 -10.68 -21.49
C ALA A 79 24.35 -10.54 -20.23
N PRO A 80 23.80 -10.07 -19.10
CA PRO A 80 24.57 -10.00 -17.87
C PRO A 80 25.24 -11.36 -17.65
N GLU A 81 26.57 -11.37 -17.46
CA GLU A 81 27.35 -12.59 -17.30
C GLU A 81 26.91 -13.39 -16.06
N LYS A 82 26.07 -12.79 -15.21
CA LYS A 82 25.40 -13.43 -14.09
C LYS A 82 23.96 -13.74 -14.45
N ALA A 83 23.58 -15.01 -14.30
CA ALA A 83 22.19 -15.44 -14.34
C ALA A 83 21.33 -14.59 -13.40
N ILE A 84 20.02 -14.51 -13.66
CA ILE A 84 19.07 -13.91 -12.71
C ILE A 84 19.06 -14.82 -11.48
N VAL A 85 19.81 -14.43 -10.46
CA VAL A 85 19.85 -15.06 -9.14
C VAL A 85 18.70 -14.43 -8.35
N PHE A 86 17.77 -15.24 -7.85
CA PHE A 86 16.71 -14.74 -6.98
C PHE A 86 17.35 -14.14 -5.73
N ALA A 87 16.69 -13.16 -5.09
CA ALA A 87 17.24 -12.55 -3.89
C ALA A 87 17.50 -13.59 -2.78
N GLU A 88 16.78 -14.72 -2.79
CA GLU A 88 16.99 -15.83 -1.87
C GLU A 88 18.27 -16.66 -2.15
N ASP A 89 18.78 -16.60 -3.38
CA ASP A 89 19.94 -17.39 -3.87
C ASP A 89 21.26 -16.60 -3.83
N LEU A 90 21.22 -15.31 -3.44
CA LEU A 90 22.42 -14.48 -3.21
C LEU A 90 23.09 -14.89 -1.89
N PRO A 91 24.42 -14.75 -1.74
CA PRO A 91 25.07 -14.87 -0.43
C PRO A 91 24.42 -13.92 0.59
N GLU A 92 24.28 -14.34 1.86
CA GLU A 92 23.61 -13.55 2.92
C GLU A 92 24.14 -12.11 3.02
N GLU A 93 25.42 -11.91 2.68
CA GLU A 93 26.10 -10.62 2.69
C GLU A 93 25.57 -9.64 1.61
N GLU A 94 25.26 -10.12 0.41
CA GLU A 94 24.70 -9.33 -0.68
C GLU A 94 23.19 -9.09 -0.47
N GLN A 95 22.49 -10.02 0.19
CA GLN A 95 21.07 -9.86 0.58
C GLN A 95 20.88 -8.72 1.60
N ALA A 96 21.67 -8.71 2.67
CA ALA A 96 21.58 -7.68 3.71
C ALA A 96 21.90 -6.28 3.18
N THR A 97 22.89 -6.17 2.28
CA THR A 97 23.28 -4.90 1.66
C THR A 97 22.21 -4.39 0.67
N HIS A 98 21.53 -5.28 -0.06
CA HIS A 98 20.42 -4.91 -0.95
C HIS A 98 19.08 -4.67 -0.23
N LEU A 99 18.85 -5.30 0.93
CA LEU A 99 17.58 -5.24 1.67
C LEU A 99 17.60 -4.22 2.82
N GLY A 100 18.77 -3.71 3.21
CA GLY A 100 18.92 -2.56 4.11
C GLY A 100 18.60 -2.81 5.59
N TYR A 101 18.81 -4.03 6.11
CA TYR A 101 18.62 -4.35 7.54
C TYR A 101 19.96 -4.62 8.24
N SER A 102 20.02 -4.36 9.56
CA SER A 102 21.25 -4.52 10.35
C SER A 102 21.57 -5.98 10.69
N ALA A 103 22.82 -6.26 11.08
CA ALA A 103 23.29 -7.58 11.46
C ALA A 103 22.55 -8.21 12.66
N GLY A 104 22.59 -9.54 12.74
CA GLY A 104 22.19 -10.32 13.91
C GLY A 104 23.23 -10.30 15.04
N LEU A 105 22.92 -10.95 16.16
CA LEU A 105 23.81 -11.10 17.32
C LEU A 105 24.12 -12.58 17.59
N VAL A 106 25.40 -12.89 17.80
CA VAL A 106 25.82 -14.25 18.14
C VAL A 106 25.29 -14.63 19.53
N ASN A 107 24.68 -15.82 19.64
CA ASN A 107 24.25 -16.35 20.93
C ASN A 107 25.45 -16.94 21.69
N LEU A 108 25.76 -16.37 22.86
CA LEU A 108 26.84 -16.81 23.76
C LEU A 108 26.39 -17.86 24.78
N GLY A 109 25.28 -18.56 24.50
CA GLY A 109 24.66 -19.57 25.36
C GLY A 109 23.60 -18.96 26.29
N ASN A 110 22.33 -19.27 26.04
CA ASN A 110 21.17 -18.73 26.77
C ASN A 110 21.11 -17.19 26.82
N THR A 111 21.68 -16.51 25.81
CA THR A 111 21.74 -15.03 25.73
C THR A 111 20.71 -14.41 24.78
N CYS A 112 19.81 -15.21 24.20
CA CYS A 112 18.78 -14.71 23.27
C CYS A 112 17.85 -13.64 23.89
N TYR A 113 17.64 -13.66 25.22
CA TYR A 113 16.90 -12.62 25.96
C TYR A 113 17.58 -11.25 25.83
N MET A 114 18.90 -11.23 25.93
CA MET A 114 19.73 -10.04 25.83
C MET A 114 19.80 -9.57 24.38
N ASN A 115 20.04 -10.50 23.44
CA ASN A 115 20.10 -10.19 22.01
C ASN A 115 18.80 -9.54 21.52
N SER A 116 17.66 -10.13 21.89
CA SER A 116 16.34 -9.61 21.52
C SER A 116 16.06 -8.23 22.14
N THR A 117 16.46 -8.03 23.40
CA THR A 117 16.34 -6.73 24.11
C THR A 117 17.14 -5.64 23.40
N VAL A 118 18.41 -5.92 23.08
CA VAL A 118 19.32 -5.00 22.39
C VAL A 118 18.79 -4.62 21.00
N GLN A 119 18.31 -5.59 20.22
CA GLN A 119 17.75 -5.34 18.88
C GLN A 119 16.48 -4.47 18.94
N CYS A 120 15.61 -4.71 19.93
CA CYS A 120 14.42 -3.87 20.13
C CYS A 120 14.79 -2.44 20.54
N LEU A 121 15.76 -2.23 21.43
CA LEU A 121 16.22 -0.88 21.81
C LEU A 121 16.93 -0.16 20.65
N LYS A 122 17.69 -0.89 19.82
CA LYS A 122 18.35 -0.35 18.63
C LYS A 122 17.35 0.25 17.62
N SER A 123 16.12 -0.24 17.60
CA SER A 123 15.05 0.28 16.72
C SER A 123 14.65 1.73 17.01
N VAL A 124 15.14 2.34 18.10
CA VAL A 124 14.80 3.70 18.53
C VAL A 124 15.90 4.68 18.08
N PRO A 125 15.70 5.46 17.00
CA PRO A 125 16.75 6.29 16.41
C PRO A 125 17.25 7.41 17.34
N GLU A 126 16.37 8.01 18.13
CA GLU A 126 16.73 9.05 19.09
C GLU A 126 17.58 8.52 20.24
N LEU A 127 17.33 7.28 20.68
CA LEU A 127 18.16 6.62 21.69
C LEU A 127 19.55 6.33 21.12
N LYS A 128 19.62 5.84 19.87
CA LYS A 128 20.88 5.64 19.15
C LYS A 128 21.65 6.95 18.96
N SER A 129 20.96 8.05 18.66
CA SER A 129 21.56 9.38 18.54
C SER A 129 22.11 9.88 19.88
N ALA A 130 21.34 9.71 20.98
CA ALA A 130 21.79 10.05 22.33
C ALA A 130 23.03 9.24 22.75
N LEU A 131 23.05 7.94 22.45
CA LEU A 131 24.22 7.08 22.67
C LEU A 131 25.43 7.52 21.84
N SER A 132 25.24 7.86 20.57
CA SER A 132 26.32 8.29 19.68
C SER A 132 27.00 9.58 20.16
N ASN A 133 26.22 10.48 20.78
CA ASN A 133 26.70 11.74 21.35
C ASN A 133 27.31 11.59 22.76
N TYR A 134 27.22 10.42 23.37
CA TYR A 134 27.77 10.18 24.71
C TYR A 134 29.30 10.15 24.67
N ALA A 135 29.96 10.95 25.51
CA ALA A 135 31.43 11.05 25.52
C ALA A 135 32.11 9.74 25.97
N LEU A 136 33.15 9.32 25.24
CA LEU A 136 33.99 8.16 25.60
C LEU A 136 34.99 8.48 26.71
N THR A 137 35.36 9.75 26.84
CA THR A 137 36.38 10.21 27.79
C THR A 137 35.78 11.28 28.68
N GLY A 138 35.57 10.92 29.95
CA GLY A 138 35.00 11.82 30.96
C GLY A 138 33.78 11.19 31.63
N ARG A 139 34.00 10.56 32.79
CA ARG A 139 32.90 10.15 33.68
C ARG A 139 32.21 11.40 34.20
N SER A 140 30.89 11.49 34.05
CA SER A 140 30.13 12.47 34.85
C SER A 140 30.33 12.16 36.33
N ALA A 141 30.45 13.18 37.19
CA ALA A 141 30.73 12.98 38.61
C ALA A 141 29.69 12.04 39.29
N ASP A 142 28.45 12.08 38.80
CA ASP A 142 27.27 11.43 39.39
C ASP A 142 27.02 9.99 38.93
N VAL A 143 27.74 9.48 37.92
CA VAL A 143 27.52 8.13 37.36
C VAL A 143 28.60 7.17 37.81
N ASP A 144 28.22 5.99 38.32
CA ASP A 144 29.18 4.98 38.72
C ASP A 144 29.96 4.41 37.52
N GLN A 145 31.16 3.89 37.79
CA GLN A 145 32.07 3.42 36.74
C GLN A 145 31.46 2.27 35.92
N THR A 146 30.67 1.39 36.53
CA THR A 146 30.07 0.25 35.82
C THR A 146 28.91 0.66 34.93
N SER A 147 28.11 1.66 35.34
CA SER A 147 27.08 2.30 34.51
C SER A 147 27.66 2.99 33.29
N HIS A 148 28.75 3.73 33.49
CA HIS A 148 29.48 4.37 32.39
C HIS A 148 29.98 3.32 31.39
N MET A 149 30.65 2.26 31.87
CA MET A 149 31.14 1.18 31.01
C MET A 149 30.02 0.46 30.27
N LEU A 150 28.87 0.20 30.91
CA LEU A 150 27.73 -0.44 30.25
C LEU A 150 27.13 0.44 29.16
N THR A 151 27.05 1.75 29.40
CA THR A 151 26.56 2.74 28.42
C THR A 151 27.50 2.81 27.21
N VAL A 152 28.83 2.86 27.44
CA VAL A 152 29.84 2.82 26.37
C VAL A 152 29.75 1.52 25.57
N ALA A 153 29.67 0.37 26.24
CA ALA A 153 29.54 -0.92 25.56
C ALA A 153 28.23 -1.04 24.75
N THR A 154 27.14 -0.43 25.22
CA THR A 154 25.88 -0.36 24.48
C THR A 154 26.04 0.47 23.20
N ARG A 155 26.71 1.63 23.30
CA ARG A 155 27.01 2.50 22.17
C ARG A 155 27.88 1.79 21.13
N GLU A 156 28.96 1.14 21.56
CA GLU A 156 29.87 0.40 20.68
C GLU A 156 29.13 -0.73 19.97
N LEU A 157 28.35 -1.52 20.70
CA LEU A 157 27.55 -2.61 20.13
C LEU A 157 26.54 -2.12 19.09
N PHE A 158 25.88 -0.98 19.32
CA PHE A 158 24.97 -0.38 18.34
C PHE A 158 25.72 0.01 17.07
N GLY A 159 26.90 0.62 17.22
CA GLY A 159 27.76 1.00 16.10
C GLY A 159 28.27 -0.20 15.30
N ASP A 160 28.64 -1.29 15.96
CA ASP A 160 29.08 -2.52 15.32
C ASP A 160 27.96 -3.17 14.51
N LEU A 161 26.73 -3.19 15.06
CA LEU A 161 25.55 -3.71 14.37
C LEU A 161 25.15 -2.90 13.13
N ASP A 162 25.49 -1.61 13.06
CA ASP A 162 25.23 -0.78 11.88
C ASP A 162 26.30 -0.92 10.79
N ARG A 163 27.55 -1.24 11.17
CA ARG A 163 28.68 -1.37 10.24
C ARG A 163 28.84 -2.79 9.73
N SER A 164 28.44 -3.77 10.54
CA SER A 164 28.59 -5.18 10.21
C SER A 164 27.41 -5.68 9.39
N VAL A 165 27.74 -6.51 8.41
CA VAL A 165 26.78 -7.35 7.69
C VAL A 165 26.61 -8.70 8.38
N ASN A 166 27.72 -9.21 8.95
CA ASN A 166 27.77 -10.49 9.64
C ASN A 166 27.37 -10.36 11.12
N ALA A 167 26.94 -11.47 11.71
CA ALA A 167 26.50 -11.50 13.10
C ALA A 167 27.59 -10.97 14.06
N VAL A 168 27.21 -10.02 14.90
CA VAL A 168 28.11 -9.36 15.85
C VAL A 168 28.12 -10.14 17.17
N SER A 169 29.28 -10.35 17.75
CA SER A 169 29.40 -11.02 19.05
C SER A 169 29.35 -10.02 20.21
N PRO A 170 28.31 -10.02 21.07
CA PRO A 170 28.13 -9.02 22.12
C PRO A 170 28.98 -9.28 23.38
N THR A 171 30.18 -9.87 23.26
CA THR A 171 30.97 -10.35 24.41
C THR A 171 31.29 -9.24 25.42
N GLN A 172 31.73 -8.07 24.96
CA GLN A 172 32.09 -6.96 25.85
C GLN A 172 30.87 -6.42 26.61
N PHE A 173 29.77 -6.19 25.90
CA PHE A 173 28.50 -5.77 26.49
C PHE A 173 28.02 -6.78 27.54
N TRP A 174 28.02 -8.07 27.19
CA TRP A 174 27.57 -9.16 28.05
C TRP A 174 28.40 -9.30 29.34
N MET A 175 29.73 -9.20 29.24
CA MET A 175 30.62 -9.25 30.42
C MET A 175 30.37 -8.08 31.37
N ILE A 176 30.15 -6.87 30.84
CA ILE A 176 29.89 -5.67 31.64
C ILE A 176 28.49 -5.72 32.27
N LEU A 177 27.48 -6.17 31.53
CA LEU A 177 26.12 -6.34 32.02
C LEU A 177 26.10 -7.22 33.28
N ARG A 178 26.83 -8.34 33.23
CA ARG A 178 26.97 -9.29 34.34
C ARG A 178 27.74 -8.78 35.53
N LYS A 179 28.79 -8.00 35.26
CA LYS A 179 29.56 -7.34 36.31
C LYS A 179 28.70 -6.34 37.09
N LYS A 180 27.83 -5.61 36.38
CA LYS A 180 26.92 -4.64 37.00
C LYS A 180 25.73 -5.32 37.71
N PHE A 181 25.18 -6.36 37.08
CA PHE A 181 23.97 -7.04 37.52
C PHE A 181 24.25 -8.55 37.66
N PRO A 182 24.72 -8.99 38.86
CA PRO A 182 25.15 -10.36 39.10
C PRO A 182 24.08 -11.43 38.87
N GLN A 183 22.79 -11.07 38.87
CA GLN A 183 21.71 -12.00 38.53
C GLN A 183 21.89 -12.62 37.14
N PHE A 184 22.44 -11.88 36.16
CA PHE A 184 22.70 -12.41 34.82
C PHE A 184 23.93 -13.35 34.76
N SER A 185 24.61 -13.55 35.89
CA SER A 185 25.74 -14.48 36.05
C SER A 185 25.36 -15.80 36.73
N GLN A 186 24.08 -16.00 37.07
CA GLN A 186 23.63 -17.23 37.72
C GLN A 186 23.87 -18.45 36.82
N LEU A 187 24.33 -19.54 37.44
CA LEU A 187 24.68 -20.79 36.77
C LEU A 187 23.65 -21.87 37.09
N GLN A 188 23.25 -22.63 36.07
CA GLN A 188 22.48 -23.85 36.20
C GLN A 188 23.25 -24.99 35.52
N ASN A 189 23.60 -26.03 36.28
CA ASN A 189 24.41 -27.17 35.80
C ASN A 189 25.74 -26.78 35.14
N GLY A 190 26.41 -25.74 35.66
CA GLY A 190 27.70 -25.26 35.13
C GLY A 190 27.63 -24.38 33.88
N MET A 191 26.43 -24.16 33.32
CA MET A 191 26.18 -23.21 32.23
C MET A 191 25.41 -22.00 32.76
N HIS A 192 25.56 -20.85 32.12
CA HIS A 192 24.77 -19.67 32.49
C HIS A 192 23.29 -19.91 32.19
N MET A 193 22.44 -19.57 33.15
CA MET A 193 21.01 -19.74 32.99
C MET A 193 20.40 -18.65 32.12
N GLN A 194 19.29 -18.98 31.47
CA GLN A 194 18.48 -18.01 30.74
C GLN A 194 17.76 -17.09 31.72
N GLN A 195 17.68 -15.81 31.39
CA GLN A 195 17.10 -14.78 32.24
C GLN A 195 15.89 -14.12 31.58
N ASP A 196 15.16 -13.31 32.34
CA ASP A 196 14.00 -12.61 31.84
C ASP A 196 14.41 -11.43 30.94
N ALA A 197 13.85 -11.36 29.73
CA ALA A 197 14.10 -10.26 28.82
C ALA A 197 13.55 -8.93 29.38
N GLU A 198 12.47 -8.97 30.17
CA GLU A 198 11.95 -7.76 30.78
C GLU A 198 12.87 -7.23 31.87
N GLU A 199 13.47 -8.10 32.69
CA GLU A 199 14.46 -7.67 33.67
C GLU A 199 15.67 -7.04 32.96
N CYS A 200 16.15 -7.65 31.87
CA CYS A 200 17.23 -7.09 31.06
C CYS A 200 16.87 -5.71 30.50
N TRP A 201 15.66 -5.57 29.94
CA TRP A 201 15.13 -4.30 29.41
C TRP A 201 15.10 -3.20 30.47
N THR A 202 14.51 -3.50 31.63
CA THR A 202 14.33 -2.53 32.73
C THR A 202 15.67 -2.10 33.33
N GLN A 203 16.61 -3.03 33.55
CA GLN A 203 17.94 -2.71 34.08
C GLN A 203 18.78 -1.89 33.09
N LEU A 204 18.66 -2.17 31.80
CA LEU A 204 19.36 -1.43 30.77
C LEU A 204 18.81 -0.01 30.62
N LEU A 205 17.48 0.16 30.53
CA LEU A 205 16.86 1.49 30.49
C LEU A 205 17.21 2.33 31.72
N TYR A 206 17.17 1.74 32.92
CA TYR A 206 17.57 2.42 34.15
C TYR A 206 19.04 2.89 34.11
N THR A 207 19.94 2.05 33.60
CA THR A 207 21.35 2.45 33.46
C THR A 207 21.54 3.59 32.47
N LEU A 208 20.82 3.53 31.35
CA LEU A 208 20.87 4.56 30.32
C LEU A 208 20.25 5.88 30.81
N SER A 209 19.20 5.82 31.63
CA SER A 209 18.54 7.01 32.18
C SER A 209 19.45 7.79 33.13
N GLN A 210 20.29 7.10 33.89
CA GLN A 210 21.33 7.73 34.72
C GLN A 210 22.44 8.39 33.89
N SER A 211 22.71 7.89 32.69
CA SER A 211 23.90 8.26 31.92
C SER A 211 23.61 9.27 30.81
N LEU A 212 22.43 9.22 30.17
CA LEU A 212 22.10 10.01 28.99
C LEU A 212 21.29 11.27 29.35
N LYS A 213 21.89 12.45 29.12
CA LYS A 213 21.24 13.76 29.32
C LYS A 213 20.57 14.27 28.02
N ALA A 214 19.47 15.01 28.15
CA ALA A 214 18.73 15.56 27.02
C ALA A 214 19.44 16.79 26.40
N PRO A 215 19.30 17.01 25.09
CA PRO A 215 19.99 18.09 24.36
C PRO A 215 19.40 19.50 24.54
N THR A 216 18.32 19.69 25.30
CA THR A 216 17.61 20.99 25.42
C THR A 216 17.90 21.71 26.75
N SER A 217 18.64 22.82 26.68
CA SER A 217 18.79 24.02 27.56
C SER A 217 18.49 24.04 29.07
N SER A 218 18.10 22.94 29.72
CA SER A 218 18.09 22.78 31.18
C SER A 218 18.99 21.60 31.50
N GLU A 219 20.06 21.82 32.26
CA GLU A 219 21.19 20.89 32.45
C GLU A 219 20.87 19.55 33.15
N ASP A 220 19.58 19.27 33.43
CA ASP A 220 19.09 18.15 34.26
C ASP A 220 17.98 17.26 33.65
N SER A 221 17.58 17.47 32.39
CA SER A 221 16.53 16.60 31.82
C SER A 221 17.11 15.25 31.35
N ASP A 222 16.65 14.15 31.93
CA ASP A 222 16.97 12.77 31.54
C ASP A 222 16.43 12.45 30.13
N ALA A 223 17.31 12.06 29.20
CA ALA A 223 16.94 11.78 27.80
C ALA A 223 16.06 10.53 27.68
N VAL A 224 16.31 9.52 28.50
CA VAL A 224 15.52 8.27 28.51
C VAL A 224 14.15 8.54 29.08
N LYS A 225 14.04 9.37 30.13
CA LYS A 225 12.74 9.82 30.65
C LYS A 225 11.94 10.61 29.61
N ALA A 226 12.59 11.44 28.80
CA ALA A 226 11.91 12.15 27.70
C ALA A 226 11.44 11.21 26.58
N LEU A 227 12.15 10.10 26.34
CA LEU A 227 11.82 9.14 25.29
C LEU A 227 10.77 8.11 25.73
N PHE A 228 10.91 7.53 26.92
CA PHE A 228 10.11 6.38 27.39
C PHE A 228 9.31 6.63 28.67
N GLY A 229 9.50 7.76 29.35
CA GLY A 229 8.86 8.07 30.62
C GLY A 229 7.36 8.39 30.47
N VAL A 230 6.54 7.63 31.21
CA VAL A 230 5.10 7.84 31.37
C VAL A 230 4.85 8.41 32.77
N ASN A 231 4.14 9.53 32.87
CA ASN A 231 3.68 10.02 34.18
C ASN A 231 2.25 9.54 34.41
N LEU A 232 2.00 8.94 35.57
CA LEU A 232 0.70 8.47 36.00
C LEU A 232 0.21 9.32 37.18
N ARG A 233 -1.06 9.69 37.14
CA ARG A 233 -1.79 10.28 38.27
C ARG A 233 -2.71 9.22 38.83
N SER A 234 -2.46 8.83 40.08
CA SER A 234 -3.15 7.74 40.75
C SER A 234 -4.05 8.25 41.85
N ARG A 235 -5.32 7.88 41.78
CA ARG A 235 -6.29 8.06 42.85
C ARG A 235 -6.27 6.82 43.73
N VAL A 236 -5.95 6.98 45.01
CA VAL A 236 -5.90 5.88 45.98
C VAL A 236 -7.01 6.11 46.99
N HIS A 237 -7.96 5.17 47.09
CA HIS A 237 -9.09 5.32 48.01
C HIS A 237 -9.33 4.05 48.83
N CYS A 238 -9.64 4.22 50.12
CA CYS A 238 -10.04 3.12 51.00
C CYS A 238 -11.54 2.87 50.85
N GLN A 239 -11.93 1.63 50.59
CA GLN A 239 -13.36 1.28 50.52
C GLN A 239 -14.04 1.31 51.90
N GLU A 240 -13.29 1.05 52.97
CA GLU A 240 -13.84 0.93 54.33
C GLU A 240 -13.91 2.28 55.06
N SER A 241 -12.88 3.12 54.97
CA SER A 241 -12.82 4.39 55.71
C SER A 241 -13.21 5.62 54.89
N GLY A 242 -13.33 5.48 53.56
CA GLY A 242 -13.60 6.61 52.65
C GLY A 242 -12.43 7.58 52.49
N GLU A 243 -11.25 7.25 53.02
CA GLU A 243 -10.02 8.02 52.83
C GLU A 243 -9.63 8.06 51.34
N GLU A 244 -9.21 9.23 50.85
CA GLU A 244 -8.77 9.42 49.48
C GLU A 244 -7.47 10.22 49.43
N SER A 245 -6.51 9.74 48.64
CA SER A 245 -5.27 10.45 48.32
C SER A 245 -4.99 10.43 46.82
N SER A 246 -4.21 11.40 46.36
CA SER A 246 -3.70 11.45 44.99
C SER A 246 -2.18 11.36 45.00
N GLU A 247 -1.64 10.46 44.20
CA GLU A 247 -0.20 10.20 44.09
C GLU A 247 0.22 10.30 42.61
N THR A 248 1.38 10.89 42.34
CA THR A 248 1.95 10.94 40.98
C THR A 248 3.21 10.09 40.91
N GLU A 249 3.31 9.23 39.91
CA GLU A 249 4.47 8.37 39.69
C GLU A 249 4.96 8.45 38.24
N SER A 250 6.25 8.23 38.02
CA SER A 250 6.83 8.09 36.67
C SER A 250 7.25 6.63 36.46
N VAL A 251 6.82 6.03 35.36
CA VAL A 251 7.18 4.65 34.96
C VAL A 251 7.75 4.64 33.55
N TYR A 252 8.54 3.62 33.21
CA TYR A 252 9.14 3.46 31.86
C TYR A 252 8.41 2.42 30.98
N SER A 253 7.46 1.69 31.57
CA SER A 253 6.63 0.70 30.89
C SER A 253 5.24 0.66 31.51
N LEU A 254 4.23 0.45 30.65
CA LEU A 254 2.88 0.11 31.09
C LEU A 254 2.71 -1.39 31.17
N LYS A 255 2.08 -1.87 32.23
CA LYS A 255 1.83 -3.30 32.43
C LYS A 255 0.49 -3.68 31.83
N CYS A 256 0.50 -4.70 30.97
CA CYS A 256 -0.69 -5.39 30.48
C CYS A 256 -0.91 -6.63 31.35
N HIS A 257 -1.89 -6.54 32.27
CA HIS A 257 -2.26 -7.65 33.13
C HIS A 257 -3.20 -8.59 32.38
N ILE A 258 -2.84 -9.87 32.30
CA ILE A 258 -3.56 -10.87 31.52
C ILE A 258 -4.36 -11.76 32.49
N SER A 259 -5.68 -11.61 32.49
CA SER A 259 -6.60 -12.44 33.25
C SER A 259 -7.45 -13.32 32.33
N HIS A 260 -8.39 -14.08 32.90
CA HIS A 260 -9.34 -14.88 32.15
C HIS A 260 -10.41 -14.04 31.40
N GLU A 261 -10.48 -12.74 31.69
CA GLU A 261 -11.45 -11.80 31.08
C GLU A 261 -10.81 -10.98 29.95
N VAL A 262 -9.47 -10.90 29.90
CA VAL A 262 -8.73 -10.07 28.94
C VAL A 262 -8.52 -10.82 27.64
N ASN A 263 -9.05 -10.29 26.54
CA ASN A 263 -8.81 -10.80 25.19
C ASN A 263 -8.04 -9.79 24.32
N HIS A 264 -8.13 -8.50 24.64
CA HIS A 264 -7.47 -7.44 23.89
C HIS A 264 -6.46 -6.68 24.77
N LEU A 265 -5.37 -6.21 24.16
CA LEU A 265 -4.32 -5.45 24.84
C LEU A 265 -4.88 -4.24 25.61
N HIS A 266 -5.84 -3.55 25.02
CA HIS A 266 -6.46 -2.37 25.61
C HIS A 266 -7.12 -2.67 26.98
N GLU A 267 -7.84 -3.79 27.08
CA GLU A 267 -8.44 -4.27 28.34
C GLU A 267 -7.36 -4.60 29.38
N GLY A 268 -6.28 -5.27 28.95
CA GLY A 268 -5.16 -5.64 29.82
C GLY A 268 -4.39 -4.43 30.35
N LEU A 269 -4.25 -3.36 29.57
CA LEU A 269 -3.69 -2.08 30.02
C LEU A 269 -4.59 -1.40 31.04
N LYS A 270 -5.91 -1.39 30.81
CA LYS A 270 -6.89 -0.86 31.76
C LYS A 270 -6.84 -1.61 33.09
N HIS A 271 -6.67 -2.93 33.06
CA HIS A 271 -6.46 -3.74 34.27
C HIS A 271 -5.12 -3.46 34.93
N GLY A 272 -4.06 -3.17 34.17
CA GLY A 272 -2.75 -2.81 34.71
C GLY A 272 -2.68 -1.45 35.37
N LEU A 273 -3.56 -0.52 35.00
CA LEU A 273 -3.72 0.79 35.62
C LEU A 273 -4.57 0.75 36.91
N LYS A 274 -5.18 -0.39 37.22
CA LYS A 274 -5.88 -0.63 38.47
C LYS A 274 -5.06 -1.56 39.35
N GLY A 275 -5.04 -1.29 40.64
CA GLY A 275 -4.31 -2.12 41.60
C GLY A 275 -4.93 -2.09 42.98
N GLU A 276 -4.64 -3.12 43.75
CA GLU A 276 -4.99 -3.20 45.17
C GLU A 276 -3.73 -3.01 46.00
N LEU A 277 -3.85 -2.25 47.08
CA LEU A 277 -2.76 -1.92 48.00
C LEU A 277 -3.20 -2.21 49.43
N GLU A 278 -2.36 -2.88 50.20
CA GLU A 278 -2.54 -3.01 51.64
C GLU A 278 -1.78 -1.86 52.33
N LYS A 279 -2.51 -0.95 52.98
CA LYS A 279 -1.92 0.17 53.73
C LYS A 279 -2.54 0.23 55.13
N THR A 280 -1.76 0.66 56.10
CA THR A 280 -2.27 0.95 57.45
C THR A 280 -3.11 2.22 57.39
N SER A 281 -4.43 2.08 57.59
CA SER A 281 -5.34 3.24 57.62
C SER A 281 -5.18 3.97 58.96
N PRO A 282 -4.87 5.28 58.94
CA PRO A 282 -4.85 6.09 60.15
C PRO A 282 -6.22 6.16 60.84
N ALA A 283 -7.32 6.14 60.09
CA ALA A 283 -8.68 6.20 60.66
C ALA A 283 -9.11 4.87 61.30
N LEU A 284 -8.70 3.73 60.73
CA LEU A 284 -9.08 2.40 61.24
C LEU A 284 -8.04 1.81 62.22
N GLY A 285 -6.83 2.36 62.28
CA GLY A 285 -5.73 1.89 63.13
C GLY A 285 -5.22 0.48 62.77
N ARG A 286 -5.57 -0.03 61.58
CA ARG A 286 -5.22 -1.37 61.07
C ARG A 286 -4.91 -1.34 59.58
N THR A 287 -4.29 -2.40 59.06
CA THR A 287 -4.15 -2.59 57.61
C THR A 287 -5.52 -2.75 56.97
N ALA A 288 -5.79 -1.95 55.96
CA ALA A 288 -7.00 -2.00 55.15
C ALA A 288 -6.63 -2.04 53.67
N LEU A 289 -7.59 -2.45 52.84
CA LEU A 289 -7.43 -2.52 51.40
C LEU A 289 -7.77 -1.18 50.75
N TYR A 290 -6.82 -0.66 49.98
CA TYR A 290 -6.96 0.55 49.18
C TYR A 290 -6.97 0.18 47.70
N LEU A 291 -7.89 0.79 46.95
CA LEU A 291 -7.92 0.69 45.50
C LEU A 291 -7.15 1.85 44.89
N LYS A 292 -6.20 1.52 44.01
CA LYS A 292 -5.43 2.47 43.21
C LYS A 292 -5.98 2.46 41.78
N GLU A 293 -6.44 3.60 41.30
CA GLU A 293 -6.81 3.83 39.91
C GLU A 293 -5.89 4.88 39.29
N SER A 294 -5.09 4.47 38.32
CA SER A 294 -4.11 5.33 37.64
C SER A 294 -4.62 5.79 36.29
N LEU A 295 -4.38 7.07 35.97
CA LEU A 295 -4.60 7.67 34.66
C LEU A 295 -3.28 8.23 34.12
N ILE A 296 -3.12 8.18 32.79
CA ILE A 296 -1.90 8.68 32.16
C ILE A 296 -1.95 10.21 32.07
N ASP A 297 -0.98 10.91 32.66
CA ASP A 297 -0.93 12.37 32.72
C ASP A 297 0.04 12.98 31.70
N SER A 298 1.06 12.21 31.30
CA SER A 298 2.02 12.60 30.26
C SER A 298 2.44 11.41 29.40
N LEU A 299 2.54 11.64 28.09
CA LEU A 299 2.86 10.62 27.10
C LEU A 299 4.33 10.64 26.67
N PRO A 300 5.02 9.48 26.66
CA PRO A 300 6.36 9.37 26.10
C PRO A 300 6.32 9.38 24.58
N ARG A 301 7.49 9.62 23.96
CA ARG A 301 7.64 9.43 22.52
C ARG A 301 7.55 7.96 22.11
N TYR A 302 8.10 7.07 22.93
CA TYR A 302 8.08 5.63 22.74
C TYR A 302 7.37 5.00 23.94
N LEU A 303 6.25 4.34 23.70
CA LEU A 303 5.51 3.62 24.72
C LEU A 303 5.97 2.17 24.76
N THR A 304 6.53 1.76 25.90
CA THR A 304 6.83 0.36 26.19
C THR A 304 5.64 -0.26 26.91
N VAL A 305 5.12 -1.38 26.40
CA VAL A 305 4.09 -2.19 27.05
C VAL A 305 4.66 -3.56 27.40
N GLN A 306 4.59 -3.91 28.68
CA GLN A 306 5.00 -5.20 29.22
C GLN A 306 3.78 -6.12 29.35
N PHE A 307 3.79 -7.26 28.66
CA PHE A 307 2.80 -8.31 28.85
C PHE A 307 3.21 -9.14 30.07
N VAL A 308 2.44 -9.05 31.16
CA VAL A 308 2.73 -9.74 32.42
C VAL A 308 2.32 -11.21 32.30
N ARG A 309 3.12 -11.99 31.55
CA ARG A 309 2.90 -13.41 31.30
C ARG A 309 3.53 -14.32 32.32
N PHE A 310 4.59 -13.88 32.98
CA PHE A 310 5.30 -14.69 33.96
C PHE A 310 4.83 -14.35 35.37
N PHE A 311 4.51 -15.37 36.15
CA PHE A 311 4.12 -15.20 37.55
C PHE A 311 4.61 -16.39 38.39
N TRP A 312 4.79 -16.17 39.68
CA TRP A 312 5.18 -17.24 40.60
C TRP A 312 3.94 -17.97 41.11
N LYS A 313 3.89 -19.29 40.89
CA LYS A 313 2.79 -20.13 41.38
C LYS A 313 3.16 -20.69 42.76
N ARG A 314 2.52 -20.17 43.82
CA ARG A 314 2.82 -20.53 45.21
C ARG A 314 2.53 -22.00 45.52
N GLU A 315 1.52 -22.60 44.88
CA GLU A 315 1.13 -23.99 45.16
C GLU A 315 2.18 -24.99 44.66
N THR A 316 2.90 -24.65 43.59
CA THR A 316 3.90 -25.53 42.97
C THR A 316 5.33 -25.05 43.18
N ASN A 317 5.54 -23.89 43.80
CA ASN A 317 6.83 -23.21 43.95
C ASN A 317 7.64 -23.16 42.64
N GLN A 318 6.96 -22.82 41.55
CA GLN A 318 7.55 -22.75 40.21
C GLN A 318 7.07 -21.50 39.47
N LYS A 319 7.93 -20.96 38.60
CA LYS A 319 7.59 -19.85 37.70
C LYS A 319 6.70 -20.39 36.58
N ALA A 320 5.51 -19.82 36.44
CA ALA A 320 4.51 -20.21 35.45
C ALA A 320 4.36 -19.14 34.37
N LYS A 321 3.89 -19.57 33.19
CA LYS A 321 3.65 -18.70 32.03
C LYS A 321 2.19 -18.72 31.61
N ILE A 322 1.59 -17.55 31.43
CA ILE A 322 0.23 -17.36 30.91
C ILE A 322 0.25 -17.49 29.38
N LEU A 323 -0.41 -18.53 28.87
CA LEU A 323 -0.47 -18.87 27.44
C LEU A 323 -1.74 -18.37 26.74
N ARG A 324 -2.51 -17.50 27.40
CA ARG A 324 -3.72 -16.92 26.82
C ARG A 324 -3.39 -16.03 25.62
N LYS A 325 -4.22 -16.13 24.57
CA LYS A 325 -4.20 -15.24 23.41
C LYS A 325 -4.63 -13.84 23.84
N VAL A 326 -3.84 -12.83 23.48
CA VAL A 326 -4.19 -11.42 23.70
C VAL A 326 -3.95 -10.70 22.38
N ASP A 327 -5.03 -10.27 21.75
CA ASP A 327 -4.99 -9.53 20.49
C ASP A 327 -4.49 -8.11 20.73
N TYR A 328 -3.68 -7.61 19.81
CA TYR A 328 -3.07 -6.28 19.89
C TYR A 328 -3.09 -5.61 18.51
N PRO A 329 -3.31 -4.28 18.45
CA PRO A 329 -3.33 -3.57 17.19
C PRO A 329 -1.91 -3.14 16.76
N LEU A 330 -1.73 -2.89 15.46
CA LEU A 330 -0.52 -2.24 14.94
C LEU A 330 -0.50 -0.74 15.25
N GLU A 331 -1.68 -0.13 15.38
CA GLU A 331 -1.87 1.25 15.82
C GLU A 331 -2.65 1.23 17.15
N LEU A 332 -1.99 1.62 18.24
CA LEU A 332 -2.55 1.64 19.58
C LEU A 332 -3.08 3.04 19.93
N ASP A 333 -4.37 3.15 20.22
CA ASP A 333 -4.98 4.35 20.78
C ASP A 333 -5.11 4.22 22.30
N ILE A 334 -4.56 5.18 23.04
CA ILE A 334 -4.59 5.22 24.52
C ILE A 334 -5.39 6.42 25.06
N PHE A 335 -6.13 7.12 24.21
CA PHE A 335 -6.80 8.38 24.55
C PHE A 335 -7.73 8.29 25.76
N ASP A 336 -8.41 7.18 25.93
CA ASP A 336 -9.35 6.89 27.03
C ASP A 336 -8.66 6.44 28.34
N LEU A 337 -7.36 6.12 28.29
CA LEU A 337 -6.55 5.82 29.47
C LEU A 337 -5.87 7.08 30.05
N CYS A 338 -6.01 8.22 29.38
CA CYS A 338 -5.41 9.50 29.75
C CYS A 338 -6.28 10.30 30.75
N SER A 339 -5.63 11.17 31.52
CA SER A 339 -6.30 12.15 32.40
C SER A 339 -7.13 13.15 31.58
N GLU A 340 -8.20 13.69 32.15
CA GLU A 340 -9.06 14.68 31.48
C GLU A 340 -8.28 15.92 30.99
N GLU A 341 -7.26 16.35 31.74
CA GLU A 341 -6.37 17.44 31.36
C GLU A 341 -5.54 17.10 30.12
N LEU A 342 -5.00 15.87 30.05
CA LEU A 342 -4.25 15.40 28.90
C LEU A 342 -5.16 15.17 27.69
N ARG A 343 -6.35 14.60 27.88
CA ARG A 343 -7.34 14.39 26.80
C ARG A 343 -7.68 15.70 26.09
N LYS A 344 -7.93 16.77 26.84
CA LYS A 344 -8.16 18.12 26.30
C LYS A 344 -6.97 18.62 25.46
N LYS A 345 -5.73 18.34 25.89
CA LYS A 345 -4.51 18.71 25.14
C LYS A 345 -4.35 17.89 23.85
N LEU A 346 -4.76 16.62 23.86
CA LEU A 346 -4.65 15.70 22.72
C LEU A 346 -5.76 15.89 21.68
N GLU A 347 -6.90 16.47 22.07
CA GLU A 347 -8.09 16.59 21.22
C GLU A 347 -7.85 17.42 19.95
N ALA A 348 -7.22 18.59 20.08
CA ALA A 348 -6.91 19.43 18.91
C ALA A 348 -5.91 18.76 17.93
N PRO A 349 -4.78 18.17 18.38
CA PRO A 349 -3.90 17.39 17.52
C PRO A 349 -4.57 16.16 16.89
N ARG A 350 -5.44 15.45 17.62
CA ARG A 350 -6.20 14.31 17.09
C ARG A 350 -7.22 14.74 16.05
N GLN A 351 -7.91 15.86 16.27
CA GLN A 351 -8.81 16.43 15.27
C GLN A 351 -8.03 16.82 14.02
N LYS A 352 -6.84 17.43 14.15
CA LYS A 352 -5.97 17.71 13.00
C LYS A 352 -5.53 16.45 12.27
N LEU A 353 -5.16 15.36 12.96
CA LEU A 353 -4.87 14.09 12.31
C LEU A 353 -6.10 13.54 11.58
N ARG A 354 -7.28 13.59 12.19
CA ARG A 354 -8.54 13.19 11.55
C ARG A 354 -8.90 14.07 10.36
N ASP A 355 -8.58 15.36 10.42
CA ASP A 355 -8.78 16.31 9.33
C ASP A 355 -7.72 16.14 8.24
N GLU A 356 -6.49 15.71 8.57
CA GLU A 356 -5.41 15.41 7.63
C GLU A 356 -5.59 14.05 6.96
N GLU A 357 -5.99 13.03 7.71
CA GLU A 357 -6.51 11.77 7.17
C GLU A 357 -7.76 12.07 6.35
N GLY A 358 -8.67 12.89 6.87
CA GLY A 358 -9.84 13.40 6.16
C GLY A 358 -9.46 14.05 4.83
N LYS A 359 -8.48 14.97 4.81
CA LYS A 359 -7.95 15.62 3.61
C LYS A 359 -7.28 14.62 2.66
N LYS A 360 -6.40 13.74 3.16
CA LYS A 360 -5.81 12.63 2.39
C LYS A 360 -6.87 11.67 1.83
N LEU A 361 -8.04 11.62 2.47
CA LEU A 361 -9.19 10.83 2.08
C LEU A 361 -10.27 11.64 1.31
N GLY A 362 -10.09 12.95 1.11
CA GLY A 362 -10.97 13.84 0.33
C GLY A 362 -12.01 14.69 1.09
N LEU A 363 -12.15 14.58 2.41
CA LEU A 363 -13.16 15.29 3.22
C LEU A 363 -12.82 16.77 3.46
N GLN A 364 -13.75 17.66 3.11
CA GLN A 364 -13.74 19.08 3.54
C GLN A 364 -14.23 19.20 5.00
N PRO A 365 -13.67 20.10 5.83
CA PRO A 365 -14.18 20.32 7.19
C PRO A 365 -15.60 20.91 7.12
N LYS A 366 -16.55 20.31 7.86
CA LYS A 366 -17.85 20.93 8.10
C LYS A 366 -17.63 22.23 8.87
N SER A 367 -17.75 23.37 8.19
CA SER A 367 -17.83 24.66 8.86
C SER A 367 -19.13 24.72 9.67
N THR A 368 -18.99 24.68 10.99
CA THR A 368 -20.08 25.00 11.92
C THR A 368 -20.13 26.52 12.16
N SER A 369 -21.12 27.18 11.56
CA SER A 369 -21.71 28.44 12.08
C SER A 369 -23.02 28.68 11.34
N LYS A 370 -24.16 28.35 11.97
CA LYS A 370 -25.01 29.25 12.77
C LYS A 370 -25.95 30.07 11.90
N ASP A 371 -27.25 29.80 12.10
CA ASP A 371 -28.37 30.62 11.69
C ASP A 371 -28.12 32.11 11.92
N SER A 372 -28.41 32.88 10.88
CA SER A 372 -29.02 34.20 11.01
C SER A 372 -29.70 34.55 9.70
N ASP A 373 -31.03 34.59 9.75
CA ASP A 373 -31.88 35.34 8.82
C ASP A 373 -31.38 36.78 8.68
N VAL A 374 -31.47 37.34 7.47
CA VAL A 374 -32.18 38.60 7.11
C VAL A 374 -31.75 39.11 5.72
N LYS A 375 -32.77 39.17 4.85
CA LYS A 375 -33.06 40.07 3.70
C LYS A 375 -32.03 40.43 2.62
N MET A 376 -32.50 40.19 1.39
CA MET A 376 -32.20 40.87 0.13
C MET A 376 -32.28 42.40 0.19
N THR A 377 -31.33 43.08 -0.46
CA THR A 377 -31.55 44.26 -1.31
C THR A 377 -30.46 44.35 -2.37
N ASP A 378 -30.87 44.59 -3.62
CA ASP A 378 -30.05 44.90 -4.79
C ASP A 378 -29.40 46.30 -4.71
N ALA A 379 -28.20 46.47 -5.29
CA ALA A 379 -27.81 47.61 -6.14
C ALA A 379 -26.34 47.50 -6.64
N GLU A 380 -26.23 47.35 -7.97
CA GLU A 380 -25.34 47.97 -8.96
C GLU A 380 -23.84 48.27 -8.72
N ALA A 381 -23.14 48.15 -9.85
CA ALA A 381 -21.71 48.25 -10.10
C ALA A 381 -21.10 49.65 -9.96
N SER A 382 -19.81 49.72 -9.59
CA SER A 382 -18.78 50.45 -10.37
C SER A 382 -17.41 50.48 -9.65
N SER A 383 -16.38 50.27 -10.46
CA SER A 383 -14.94 50.47 -10.26
C SER A 383 -14.50 51.71 -9.48
N LYS A 384 -13.40 51.59 -8.69
CA LYS A 384 -12.08 52.17 -8.99
C LYS A 384 -11.02 51.94 -7.90
N GLU A 385 -9.79 51.89 -8.37
CA GLU A 385 -8.51 51.86 -7.66
C GLU A 385 -8.36 52.99 -6.63
N SER A 386 -7.67 52.74 -5.52
CA SER A 386 -6.56 53.57 -5.02
C SER A 386 -6.01 53.08 -3.68
N GLY A 387 -4.70 52.84 -3.64
CA GLY A 387 -3.80 53.32 -2.59
C GLY A 387 -3.96 52.77 -1.16
N GLU A 388 -3.21 51.72 -0.85
CA GLU A 388 -2.85 51.41 0.54
C GLU A 388 -1.89 52.48 1.09
N SER A 389 -2.31 53.18 2.14
CA SER A 389 -1.42 53.86 3.07
C SER A 389 -1.55 53.22 4.45
N SER A 390 -0.47 52.53 4.81
CA SER A 390 0.05 52.26 6.14
C SER A 390 -0.65 52.93 7.33
N THR A 391 -1.16 52.13 8.27
CA THR A 391 -0.91 52.29 9.72
C THR A 391 -1.48 51.08 10.47
N VAL A 392 -0.60 50.14 10.84
CA VAL A 392 -0.90 49.13 11.86
C VAL A 392 0.17 49.24 12.94
N THR A 393 -0.32 49.62 14.11
CA THR A 393 0.32 49.69 15.42
C THR A 393 0.88 48.32 15.80
N GLN A 394 2.15 48.26 16.22
CA GLN A 394 2.66 47.11 16.96
C GLN A 394 2.04 47.06 18.37
N PRO A 395 1.86 45.85 18.91
CA PRO A 395 2.54 45.57 20.17
C PRO A 395 3.32 44.25 20.13
N GLU A 396 4.59 44.39 20.49
CA GLU A 396 5.36 43.55 21.42
C GLU A 396 5.38 42.02 21.25
N GLY A 397 6.53 41.55 20.75
CA GLY A 397 7.43 40.72 21.56
C GLY A 397 6.93 39.36 22.05
N GLY A 398 6.71 38.41 21.14
CA GLY A 398 6.64 36.98 21.45
C GLY A 398 7.77 36.23 20.74
N SER A 399 8.71 35.68 21.50
CA SER A 399 9.84 34.89 21.02
C SER A 399 9.42 33.76 20.07
N SER A 400 10.13 33.63 18.94
CA SER A 400 10.02 32.54 18.00
C SER A 400 10.25 31.16 18.66
N GLU A 401 9.19 30.52 19.13
CA GLU A 401 9.24 29.10 19.52
C GLU A 401 9.41 28.24 18.27
N LYS A 402 10.53 27.52 18.21
CA LYS A 402 10.77 26.44 17.23
C LYS A 402 9.60 25.47 17.26
N GLY A 403 9.00 25.23 16.09
CA GLY A 403 7.74 24.50 15.91
C GLY A 403 7.57 23.23 16.73
N THR A 404 6.67 23.29 17.70
CA THR A 404 6.31 22.17 18.57
C THR A 404 5.41 21.18 17.82
N LEU A 405 5.91 19.96 17.60
CA LEU A 405 5.11 18.82 17.17
C LEU A 405 4.14 18.46 18.30
N HIS A 406 2.82 18.48 18.04
CA HIS A 406 1.83 18.14 19.06
C HIS A 406 1.52 16.63 19.05
N MET A 407 1.55 16.03 20.24
CA MET A 407 1.30 14.60 20.48
C MET A 407 -0.20 14.28 20.31
N THR A 408 -0.53 13.07 19.84
CA THR A 408 -1.94 12.70 19.53
C THR A 408 -2.49 11.54 20.38
N GLY A 409 -1.63 10.83 21.11
CA GLY A 409 -2.03 9.65 21.87
C GLY A 409 -2.34 8.40 21.04
N ILE A 410 -2.05 8.44 19.73
CA ILE A 410 -2.02 7.26 18.85
C ILE A 410 -0.56 6.82 18.74
N TYR A 411 -0.30 5.52 18.77
CA TYR A 411 1.04 4.94 18.70
C TYR A 411 1.15 3.87 17.61
N ASP A 412 2.19 3.94 16.79
CA ASP A 412 2.50 2.95 15.77
C ASP A 412 3.48 1.91 16.32
N LEU A 413 3.19 0.63 16.10
CA LEU A 413 4.05 -0.45 16.54
C LEU A 413 5.40 -0.45 15.79
N VAL A 414 6.51 -0.45 16.54
CA VAL A 414 7.88 -0.40 16.00
C VAL A 414 8.64 -1.69 16.27
N SER A 415 8.51 -2.28 17.45
CA SER A 415 9.15 -3.55 17.76
C SER A 415 8.35 -4.42 18.73
N VAL A 416 8.56 -5.72 18.61
CA VAL A 416 7.94 -6.76 19.44
C VAL A 416 9.03 -7.71 19.92
N LEU A 417 9.05 -7.98 21.21
CA LEU A 417 9.90 -8.99 21.82
C LEU A 417 9.04 -10.19 22.22
N THR A 418 9.38 -11.35 21.70
CA THR A 418 8.62 -12.59 21.92
C THR A 418 9.43 -13.64 22.66
N HIS A 419 8.74 -14.53 23.37
CA HIS A 419 9.31 -15.74 23.98
C HIS A 419 8.60 -16.97 23.45
N LYS A 420 9.36 -17.83 22.77
CA LYS A 420 8.99 -19.16 22.30
C LYS A 420 9.27 -20.19 23.39
N GLY A 421 8.23 -20.80 23.94
CA GLY A 421 8.38 -21.84 24.97
C GLY A 421 7.24 -21.87 25.98
N ARG A 422 6.97 -23.06 26.53
CA ARG A 422 5.95 -23.28 27.57
C ARG A 422 6.44 -22.93 28.97
N SER A 423 7.72 -23.22 29.27
CA SER A 423 8.33 -22.88 30.55
C SER A 423 8.64 -21.38 30.63
N ALA A 424 8.78 -20.88 31.85
CA ALA A 424 9.28 -19.54 32.13
C ALA A 424 10.81 -19.50 32.29
N ASP A 425 11.41 -20.64 32.62
CA ASP A 425 12.85 -20.78 32.86
C ASP A 425 13.58 -21.45 31.66
N SER A 426 12.81 -21.88 30.64
CA SER A 426 13.35 -22.40 29.39
C SER A 426 12.53 -21.94 28.19
N GLY A 427 13.22 -21.55 27.13
CA GLY A 427 12.60 -21.11 25.89
C GLY A 427 13.58 -20.32 25.02
N HIS A 428 13.05 -19.56 24.08
CA HIS A 428 13.86 -18.81 23.15
C HIS A 428 13.25 -17.44 22.89
N TYR A 429 14.03 -16.39 23.07
CA TYR A 429 13.58 -15.03 22.81
C TYR A 429 13.92 -14.61 21.39
N VAL A 430 12.98 -13.93 20.74
CA VAL A 430 13.13 -13.43 19.38
C VAL A 430 12.60 -12.00 19.31
N ALA A 431 13.35 -11.12 18.67
CA ALA A 431 12.96 -9.74 18.40
C ALA A 431 12.40 -9.59 16.99
N TRP A 432 11.39 -8.73 16.85
CA TRP A 432 10.77 -8.39 15.57
C TRP A 432 10.76 -6.87 15.47
N VAL A 433 11.39 -6.31 14.45
CA VAL A 433 11.61 -4.87 14.33
C VAL A 433 11.15 -4.36 12.97
N LYS A 434 10.35 -3.30 12.99
CA LYS A 434 9.92 -2.56 11.80
C LYS A 434 11.02 -1.61 11.36
N GLN A 435 11.47 -1.77 10.13
CA GLN A 435 12.46 -0.89 9.50
C GLN A 435 11.80 0.40 9.00
N GLU A 436 12.59 1.43 8.71
CA GLU A 436 12.09 2.70 8.14
C GLU A 436 11.38 2.49 6.79
N SER A 437 11.74 1.44 6.05
CA SER A 437 11.06 1.02 4.82
C SER A 437 9.63 0.49 5.03
N GLY A 438 9.22 0.28 6.28
CA GLY A 438 7.95 -0.33 6.67
C GLY A 438 7.96 -1.87 6.71
N LYS A 439 9.06 -2.49 6.27
CA LYS A 439 9.24 -3.96 6.32
C LYS A 439 9.59 -4.44 7.73
N TRP A 440 9.18 -5.66 8.07
CA TRP A 440 9.48 -6.29 9.36
C TRP A 440 10.65 -7.25 9.24
N ILE A 441 11.57 -7.20 10.20
CA ILE A 441 12.71 -8.11 10.28
C ILE A 441 12.61 -8.88 11.60
N GLN A 442 12.68 -10.20 11.53
CA GLN A 442 12.84 -11.08 12.68
C GLN A 442 14.32 -11.28 12.94
N TYR A 443 14.77 -10.90 14.13
CA TYR A 443 16.10 -11.13 14.66
C TYR A 443 16.09 -12.35 15.55
N ASP A 444 16.39 -13.51 14.96
CA ASP A 444 16.61 -14.76 15.66
C ASP A 444 18.13 -14.97 15.85
N ASP A 445 18.67 -14.38 16.92
CA ASP A 445 20.10 -14.30 17.20
C ASP A 445 20.91 -13.86 15.96
N SER A 446 21.69 -14.75 15.35
CA SER A 446 22.56 -14.46 14.21
C SER A 446 21.84 -14.42 12.87
N HIS A 447 20.56 -14.81 12.81
CA HIS A 447 19.82 -15.00 11.56
C HIS A 447 18.69 -13.96 11.42
N PRO A 448 18.98 -12.76 10.89
CA PRO A 448 17.94 -11.81 10.51
C PRO A 448 17.15 -12.33 9.30
N SER A 449 15.82 -12.31 9.38
CA SER A 449 14.94 -12.76 8.28
C SER A 449 13.81 -11.77 8.02
N LEU A 450 13.45 -11.60 6.75
CA LEU A 450 12.37 -10.71 6.32
C LEU A 450 11.00 -11.35 6.61
N GLN A 451 10.10 -10.57 7.19
CA GLN A 451 8.77 -11.01 7.60
C GLN A 451 7.67 -10.11 7.06
N ARG A 452 6.47 -10.66 6.90
CA ARG A 452 5.28 -9.90 6.51
C ARG A 452 4.57 -9.36 7.73
N GLU A 453 3.85 -8.25 7.56
CA GLU A 453 3.07 -7.63 8.65
C GLU A 453 1.97 -8.56 9.20
N GLU A 454 1.40 -9.43 8.35
CA GLU A 454 0.45 -10.47 8.78
C GLU A 454 1.07 -11.45 9.79
N ASP A 455 2.36 -11.74 9.66
CA ASP A 455 3.06 -12.70 10.53
C ASP A 455 3.29 -12.08 11.93
N ILE A 456 3.36 -10.75 12.01
CA ILE A 456 3.38 -10.02 13.28
C ILE A 456 2.05 -10.17 13.99
N THR A 457 0.91 -9.93 13.33
CA THR A 457 -0.42 -10.06 13.99
C THR A 457 -0.71 -11.46 14.54
N LYS A 458 -0.06 -12.50 13.99
CA LYS A 458 -0.15 -13.89 14.46
C LYS A 458 0.61 -14.15 15.77
N LEU A 459 1.43 -13.21 16.25
CA LEU A 459 2.17 -13.33 17.52
C LEU A 459 1.27 -13.11 18.77
N SER A 460 -0.03 -12.87 18.58
CA SER A 460 -1.04 -12.73 19.64
C SER A 460 -1.20 -13.97 20.53
N GLY A 461 -0.74 -15.14 20.07
CA GLY A 461 -0.68 -16.40 20.81
C GLY A 461 -1.92 -17.30 20.64
N GLY A 462 -1.92 -18.49 21.24
CA GLY A 462 -3.13 -19.34 21.40
C GLY A 462 -3.39 -20.45 20.37
N GLY A 463 -2.44 -20.85 19.52
CA GLY A 463 -2.62 -21.92 18.54
C GLY A 463 -2.43 -23.36 19.08
N VAL A 464 -3.24 -24.32 18.58
CA VAL A 464 -3.24 -25.75 18.96
C VAL A 464 -2.33 -26.62 18.07
N LEU A 465 -1.87 -26.13 16.91
CA LEU A 465 -1.05 -26.90 15.96
C LEU A 465 0.28 -26.18 15.65
N VAL A 466 1.39 -26.80 16.06
CA VAL A 466 2.79 -26.77 15.56
C VAL A 466 3.50 -25.39 15.36
N ALA A 467 2.80 -24.27 15.20
CA ALA A 467 3.34 -22.94 15.44
C ALA A 467 3.52 -22.80 16.96
N SER A 468 4.77 -22.98 17.38
CA SER A 468 5.18 -23.09 18.77
C SER A 468 4.66 -21.93 19.63
N VAL A 469 4.60 -22.13 20.93
CA VAL A 469 4.14 -21.20 21.98
C VAL A 469 4.95 -19.88 22.01
N VAL A 470 4.83 -19.07 20.96
CA VAL A 470 5.41 -17.73 20.82
C VAL A 470 4.44 -16.75 21.43
N MET A 471 4.92 -15.98 22.39
CA MET A 471 4.12 -15.05 23.17
C MET A 471 4.86 -13.74 23.33
N ILE A 472 4.18 -12.62 23.13
CA ILE A 472 4.75 -11.28 23.32
C ILE A 472 5.04 -11.05 24.79
N ILE A 473 6.22 -10.52 25.07
CA ILE A 473 6.69 -10.09 26.40
C ILE A 473 6.77 -8.57 26.45
N ILE A 474 7.36 -7.95 25.43
CA ILE A 474 7.48 -6.48 25.34
C ILE A 474 6.99 -6.02 23.97
N MET A 475 6.28 -4.91 23.96
CA MET A 475 5.84 -4.20 22.77
C MET A 475 6.32 -2.75 22.87
N VAL A 476 6.94 -2.23 21.81
CA VAL A 476 7.38 -0.82 21.74
C VAL A 476 6.67 -0.15 20.58
N ALA A 477 5.97 0.94 20.89
CA ALA A 477 5.24 1.73 19.91
C ALA A 477 5.70 3.19 19.94
N VAL A 478 5.75 3.86 18.79
CA VAL A 478 6.16 5.25 18.65
C VAL A 478 4.93 6.16 18.50
N ILE A 479 4.92 7.29 19.19
CA ILE A 479 3.78 8.19 19.15
C ILE A 479 3.65 8.85 17.77
N VAL A 480 2.44 8.79 17.22
CA VAL A 480 2.06 9.52 16.01
C VAL A 480 1.93 11.00 16.37
N ARG A 481 2.71 11.85 15.70
CA ARG A 481 2.66 13.30 15.89
C ARG A 481 1.87 13.94 14.77
N ALA A 482 0.93 14.83 15.12
CA ALA A 482 0.29 15.71 14.15
C ALA A 482 1.35 16.71 13.66
N LYS A 483 1.65 16.70 12.36
CA LYS A 483 2.48 17.76 11.79
C LYS A 483 1.63 19.03 11.82
N ASN A 484 2.16 20.15 12.32
CA ASN A 484 1.53 21.43 12.00
C ASN A 484 1.60 21.56 10.49
N ALA A 485 0.46 21.79 9.84
CA ALA A 485 0.38 22.19 8.45
C ALA A 485 1.11 23.54 8.27
N ARG A 486 2.44 23.50 8.25
CA ARG A 486 3.17 24.34 7.31
C ARG A 486 2.62 23.95 5.95
N LYS A 487 2.35 24.93 5.09
CA LYS A 487 2.38 24.72 3.64
C LYS A 487 3.47 23.68 3.40
N ILE A 488 3.11 22.52 2.85
CA ILE A 488 4.13 21.63 2.30
C ILE A 488 4.67 22.43 1.12
N ASP A 489 5.65 23.27 1.41
CA ASP A 489 6.48 23.87 0.41
C ASP A 489 7.37 22.72 -0.03
N TRP A 490 6.90 22.03 -1.08
CA TRP A 490 7.73 21.12 -1.83
C TRP A 490 8.81 21.97 -2.50
N SER A 491 9.90 22.25 -1.80
CA SER A 491 11.14 22.64 -2.46
C SER A 491 11.48 21.52 -3.44
N GLY A 492 11.92 21.87 -4.65
CA GLY A 492 12.16 20.93 -5.75
C GLY A 492 13.04 19.73 -5.37
N GLU A 493 13.83 19.84 -4.32
CA GLU A 493 14.73 18.81 -3.77
C GLU A 493 14.00 17.50 -3.36
N ASN A 494 12.78 17.57 -2.81
CA ASN A 494 12.04 16.35 -2.41
C ASN A 494 11.40 15.58 -3.59
N ILE A 495 11.28 16.19 -4.76
CA ILE A 495 10.73 15.52 -5.97
C ILE A 495 11.86 14.83 -6.74
N GLU A 496 13.07 15.40 -6.71
CA GLU A 496 14.26 14.85 -7.37
C GLU A 496 14.72 13.51 -6.75
N GLU A 497 14.56 13.31 -5.44
CA GLU A 497 14.84 12.02 -4.78
C GLU A 497 13.82 10.91 -5.09
N ILE A 498 12.60 11.26 -5.51
CA ILE A 498 11.49 10.31 -5.66
C ILE A 498 11.36 9.81 -7.11
N VAL A 499 11.95 10.50 -8.09
CA VAL A 499 11.61 10.33 -9.51
C VAL A 499 12.84 10.51 -10.42
N MET A 500 13.32 9.45 -11.08
CA MET A 500 14.34 9.53 -12.15
C MET A 500 13.83 10.15 -13.48
N LEU A 501 12.85 11.07 -13.43
CA LEU A 501 12.28 11.71 -14.61
C LEU A 501 12.87 13.10 -14.83
N LYS A 502 12.87 13.53 -16.10
CA LYS A 502 13.40 14.84 -16.48
C LYS A 502 12.50 15.96 -15.94
N HIS A 503 13.08 16.83 -15.12
CA HIS A 503 12.46 18.08 -14.71
C HIS A 503 12.68 19.16 -15.77
N TYR A 504 11.60 19.81 -16.21
CA TYR A 504 11.62 20.88 -17.20
C TYR A 504 11.20 22.21 -16.58
N SER A 505 11.94 23.27 -16.89
CA SER A 505 11.50 24.62 -16.52
C SER A 505 10.26 25.04 -17.29
N TYR A 506 9.44 25.92 -16.71
CA TYR A 506 8.22 26.39 -17.37
C TYR A 506 8.51 27.13 -18.67
N ALA A 507 9.63 27.87 -18.71
CA ALA A 507 10.12 28.51 -19.93
C ALA A 507 10.38 27.47 -21.04
N ARG A 508 10.96 26.32 -20.69
CA ARG A 508 11.20 25.22 -21.63
C ARG A 508 9.89 24.56 -22.05
N VAL A 509 8.95 24.33 -21.13
CA VAL A 509 7.60 23.84 -21.46
C VAL A 509 6.85 24.79 -22.43
N LYS A 510 6.93 26.10 -22.19
CA LYS A 510 6.36 27.12 -23.07
C LYS A 510 7.01 27.08 -24.46
N LYS A 511 8.33 26.87 -24.54
CA LYS A 511 9.03 26.69 -25.82
C LYS A 511 8.62 25.40 -26.54
N MET A 512 8.53 24.28 -25.82
CA MET A 512 8.11 22.98 -26.38
C MET A 512 6.72 23.02 -27.00
N THR A 513 5.81 23.78 -26.39
CA THR A 513 4.41 23.91 -26.82
C THR A 513 4.17 25.05 -27.80
N ASN A 514 5.23 25.71 -28.28
CA ASN A 514 5.15 26.93 -29.10
C ASN A 514 4.21 27.98 -28.48
N SER A 515 4.43 28.31 -27.21
CA SER A 515 3.56 29.17 -26.40
C SER A 515 2.10 28.69 -26.33
N PHE A 516 1.91 27.38 -26.15
CA PHE A 516 0.58 26.76 -26.00
C PHE A 516 -0.34 26.95 -27.22
N ALA A 517 0.22 27.04 -28.43
CA ALA A 517 -0.52 27.38 -29.65
C ALA A 517 -1.50 26.28 -30.11
N ASN A 518 -1.20 25.01 -29.84
CA ASN A 518 -1.99 23.89 -30.35
C ASN A 518 -2.59 23.06 -29.21
N ALA A 519 -3.84 23.34 -28.86
CA ALA A 519 -4.57 22.60 -27.84
C ALA A 519 -5.18 21.31 -28.42
N LEU A 520 -4.90 20.18 -27.79
CA LEU A 520 -5.40 18.85 -28.14
C LEU A 520 -6.72 18.52 -27.43
N GLY A 521 -6.93 19.06 -26.22
CA GLY A 521 -8.13 18.82 -25.43
C GLY A 521 -8.13 19.61 -24.12
N LYS A 522 -9.33 19.79 -23.53
CA LYS A 522 -9.53 20.51 -22.27
C LYS A 522 -10.49 19.70 -21.38
N GLY A 523 -10.10 19.47 -20.14
CA GLY A 523 -10.87 18.69 -19.16
C GLY A 523 -10.99 19.37 -17.81
N GLY A 524 -11.51 18.62 -16.81
CA GLY A 524 -11.58 19.07 -15.42
C GLY A 524 -10.21 19.44 -14.87
N PHE A 525 -9.23 18.59 -15.12
CA PHE A 525 -7.87 18.64 -14.57
C PHE A 525 -6.91 19.60 -15.30
N GLY A 526 -7.25 20.09 -16.50
CA GLY A 526 -6.31 20.94 -17.26
C GLY A 526 -6.58 21.02 -18.75
N THR A 527 -5.61 21.60 -19.47
CA THR A 527 -5.58 21.66 -20.93
C THR A 527 -4.35 20.94 -21.44
N VAL A 528 -4.52 20.08 -22.43
CA VAL A 528 -3.43 19.33 -23.08
C VAL A 528 -3.05 20.02 -24.39
N TYR A 529 -1.76 20.25 -24.59
CA TYR A 529 -1.20 20.90 -25.78
C TYR A 529 -0.27 19.96 -26.53
N LYS A 530 -0.22 20.08 -27.86
CA LYS A 530 0.81 19.42 -28.66
C LYS A 530 2.12 20.20 -28.51
N GLY A 531 3.23 19.48 -28.35
CA GLY A 531 4.56 20.06 -28.31
C GLY A 531 5.58 19.24 -29.06
N LYS A 532 6.82 19.74 -29.09
CA LYS A 532 8.00 19.04 -29.61
C LYS A 532 9.17 19.18 -28.66
N LEU A 533 9.97 18.12 -28.53
CA LEU A 533 11.16 18.16 -27.70
C LEU A 533 12.23 19.05 -28.36
N PRO A 534 12.99 19.87 -27.62
CA PRO A 534 13.97 20.77 -28.25
C PRO A 534 15.18 20.03 -28.85
N ASP A 535 15.42 18.79 -28.41
CA ASP A 535 16.65 18.03 -28.68
C ASP A 535 16.40 16.89 -29.70
N GLY A 536 15.18 16.77 -30.23
CA GLY A 536 14.80 15.73 -31.20
C GLY A 536 13.43 16.01 -31.82
N ASN A 537 13.20 15.53 -33.05
CA ASN A 537 11.97 15.79 -33.82
C ASN A 537 10.74 14.98 -33.32
N GLN A 538 10.70 14.65 -32.03
CA GLN A 538 9.65 13.84 -31.40
C GLN A 538 8.48 14.72 -30.95
N ASP A 539 7.27 14.35 -31.37
CA ASP A 539 6.02 14.97 -30.92
C ASP A 539 5.68 14.54 -29.47
N LEU A 540 5.15 15.48 -28.69
CA LEU A 540 4.80 15.32 -27.27
C LEU A 540 3.40 15.84 -26.98
N ALA A 541 2.81 15.38 -25.88
CA ALA A 541 1.61 15.96 -25.29
C ALA A 541 1.93 16.59 -23.92
N VAL A 542 1.56 17.85 -23.72
CA VAL A 542 1.84 18.61 -22.50
C VAL A 542 0.53 18.97 -21.83
N LYS A 543 0.24 18.35 -20.68
CA LYS A 543 -0.93 18.65 -19.84
C LYS A 543 -0.57 19.78 -18.88
N ILE A 544 -1.15 20.95 -19.09
CA ILE A 544 -1.08 22.09 -18.16
C ILE A 544 -2.25 21.99 -17.21
N LEU A 545 -1.95 21.83 -15.92
CA LEU A 545 -2.99 21.75 -14.89
C LEU A 545 -3.51 23.16 -14.58
N LYS A 546 -4.81 23.27 -14.29
CA LYS A 546 -5.40 24.55 -13.88
C LYS A 546 -4.79 25.01 -12.55
N GLU A 547 -4.69 26.33 -12.37
CA GLU A 547 -4.43 26.92 -11.06
C GLU A 547 -5.59 26.54 -10.12
N SER A 548 -5.37 25.53 -9.28
CA SER A 548 -6.38 25.07 -8.34
C SER A 548 -6.27 25.87 -7.04
N LYS A 549 -7.42 26.14 -6.40
CA LYS A 549 -7.49 26.63 -5.01
C LYS A 549 -7.08 25.56 -3.98
N GLY A 550 -6.63 24.39 -4.43
CA GLY A 550 -6.30 23.21 -3.62
C GLY A 550 -4.81 22.87 -3.61
N ASN A 551 -4.42 21.84 -2.86
CA ASN A 551 -3.02 21.54 -2.54
C ASN A 551 -2.19 20.92 -3.69
N GLY A 552 -2.78 20.69 -4.88
CA GLY A 552 -2.07 20.07 -6.01
C GLY A 552 -1.99 18.54 -5.99
N GLU A 553 -2.85 17.88 -5.22
CA GLU A 553 -2.83 16.42 -5.04
C GLU A 553 -2.99 15.64 -6.35
N GLU A 554 -3.77 16.16 -7.31
CA GLU A 554 -3.97 15.55 -8.64
C GLU A 554 -2.65 15.46 -9.42
N PHE A 555 -1.85 16.52 -9.40
CA PHE A 555 -0.52 16.54 -10.03
C PHE A 555 0.40 15.49 -9.40
N ILE A 556 0.41 15.45 -8.07
CA ILE A 556 1.29 14.58 -7.30
C ILE A 556 0.89 13.11 -7.52
N ASN A 557 -0.40 12.79 -7.47
CA ASN A 557 -0.90 11.44 -7.70
C ASN A 557 -0.56 10.95 -9.12
N GLU A 558 -0.75 11.81 -10.13
CA GLU A 558 -0.46 11.46 -11.52
C GLU A 558 1.05 11.22 -11.71
N VAL A 559 1.92 12.14 -11.27
CA VAL A 559 3.39 11.99 -11.39
C VAL A 559 3.92 10.80 -10.56
N ALA A 560 3.43 10.60 -9.34
CA ALA A 560 3.87 9.52 -8.47
C ALA A 560 3.43 8.13 -8.96
N SER A 561 2.22 8.03 -9.54
CA SER A 561 1.73 6.77 -10.13
C SER A 561 2.48 6.44 -11.41
N MET A 562 2.65 7.43 -12.29
CA MET A 562 3.21 7.25 -13.63
C MET A 562 4.73 7.11 -13.66
N SER A 563 5.45 7.68 -12.69
CA SER A 563 6.92 7.53 -12.60
C SER A 563 7.38 6.09 -12.40
N ARG A 564 6.47 5.20 -12.00
CA ARG A 564 6.74 3.79 -11.67
C ARG A 564 6.18 2.81 -12.71
N THR A 565 5.61 3.32 -13.80
CA THR A 565 4.99 2.50 -14.85
C THR A 565 5.81 2.53 -16.12
N SER A 566 6.08 1.36 -16.69
CA SER A 566 6.67 1.20 -18.01
C SER A 566 6.06 -0.04 -18.67
N HIS A 567 5.12 0.19 -19.59
CA HIS A 567 4.38 -0.88 -20.26
C HIS A 567 3.84 -0.41 -21.61
N VAL A 568 3.78 -1.32 -22.60
CA VAL A 568 3.33 -1.00 -23.98
C VAL A 568 1.90 -0.45 -24.03
N ASN A 569 1.02 -0.88 -23.11
CA ASN A 569 -0.38 -0.43 -23.02
C ASN A 569 -0.61 0.68 -21.98
N ILE A 570 0.42 1.42 -21.58
CA ILE A 570 0.32 2.58 -20.69
C ILE A 570 1.05 3.76 -21.34
N VAL A 571 0.49 4.96 -21.27
CA VAL A 571 1.13 6.15 -21.83
C VAL A 571 2.41 6.48 -21.07
N SER A 572 3.51 6.69 -21.78
CA SER A 572 4.81 6.97 -21.19
C SER A 572 4.89 8.42 -20.68
N LEU A 573 5.26 8.56 -19.41
CA LEU A 573 5.58 9.85 -18.80
C LEU A 573 7.04 10.21 -19.14
N LEU A 574 7.24 11.35 -19.82
CA LEU A 574 8.55 11.79 -20.30
C LEU A 574 9.20 12.84 -19.38
N GLY A 575 8.39 13.53 -18.58
CA GLY A 575 8.88 14.49 -17.60
C GLY A 575 7.76 15.35 -17.03
N PHE A 576 8.13 16.28 -16.15
CA PHE A 576 7.20 17.20 -15.52
C PHE A 576 7.81 18.58 -15.31
N CYS A 577 6.98 19.57 -15.03
CA CYS A 577 7.36 20.90 -14.61
C CYS A 577 6.63 21.24 -13.31
N TYR A 578 7.39 21.70 -12.33
CA TYR A 578 6.86 22.16 -11.05
C TYR A 578 7.53 23.48 -10.64
N GLU A 579 6.91 24.60 -11.01
CA GLU A 579 7.38 25.95 -10.68
C GLU A 579 6.26 26.77 -10.01
N GLY A 580 6.12 26.63 -8.70
CA GLY A 580 5.05 27.27 -7.92
C GLY A 580 3.66 26.80 -8.35
N ASN A 581 2.85 27.72 -8.87
CA ASN A 581 1.51 27.42 -9.41
C ASN A 581 1.53 26.87 -10.84
N LYS A 582 2.69 26.91 -11.51
CA LYS A 582 2.84 26.45 -12.90
C LYS A 582 3.23 24.99 -12.90
N ARG A 583 2.26 24.13 -13.20
CA ARG A 583 2.41 22.68 -13.17
C ARG A 583 2.10 22.10 -14.54
N ALA A 584 3.02 21.30 -15.06
CA ALA A 584 2.85 20.61 -16.34
C ALA A 584 3.32 19.17 -16.26
N ILE A 585 2.65 18.30 -17.00
CA ILE A 585 3.04 16.90 -17.16
C ILE A 585 3.26 16.63 -18.66
N ILE A 586 4.39 16.03 -19.00
CA ILE A 586 4.83 15.82 -20.39
C ILE A 586 4.77 14.33 -20.72
N TYR A 587 3.94 13.97 -21.68
CA TYR A 587 3.72 12.60 -22.16
C TYR A 587 4.20 12.43 -23.60
N GLU A 588 4.38 11.18 -24.01
CA GLU A 588 4.44 10.84 -25.43
C GLU A 588 3.13 11.24 -26.15
N PHE A 589 3.26 11.68 -27.41
CA PHE A 589 2.10 12.07 -28.21
C PHE A 589 1.39 10.87 -28.82
N MET A 590 0.06 10.85 -28.71
CA MET A 590 -0.81 9.80 -29.25
C MET A 590 -1.53 10.31 -30.52
N PRO A 591 -1.07 9.96 -31.73
CA PRO A 591 -1.53 10.57 -32.97
C PRO A 591 -2.97 10.21 -33.36
N ASN A 592 -3.48 9.05 -32.91
CA ASN A 592 -4.82 8.58 -33.25
C ASN A 592 -5.88 8.99 -32.21
N GLY A 593 -5.50 9.78 -31.20
CA GLY A 593 -6.41 10.35 -30.22
C GLY A 593 -6.98 9.30 -29.25
N SER A 594 -8.12 9.61 -28.63
CA SER A 594 -8.80 8.76 -27.65
C SER A 594 -9.76 7.76 -28.30
N LEU A 595 -10.06 6.68 -27.60
CA LEU A 595 -10.88 5.57 -28.08
C LEU A 595 -12.31 6.02 -28.43
N ASP A 596 -12.91 6.92 -27.67
CA ASP A 596 -14.24 7.49 -27.98
C ASP A 596 -14.27 8.16 -29.36
N LYS A 597 -13.25 8.96 -29.67
CA LYS A 597 -13.10 9.64 -30.96
C LYS A 597 -12.76 8.66 -32.06
N PHE A 598 -11.92 7.67 -31.77
CA PHE A 598 -11.52 6.64 -32.71
C PHE A 598 -12.71 5.78 -33.14
N VAL A 599 -13.48 5.27 -32.17
CA VAL A 599 -14.71 4.49 -32.39
C VAL A 599 -15.71 5.34 -33.16
N SER A 600 -16.00 6.57 -32.74
CA SER A 600 -16.94 7.46 -33.43
C SER A 600 -16.55 7.76 -34.88
N LYS A 601 -15.26 7.96 -35.16
CA LYS A 601 -14.75 8.25 -36.51
C LYS A 601 -14.79 7.03 -37.43
N HIS A 602 -14.55 5.83 -36.89
CA HIS A 602 -14.51 4.58 -37.64
C HIS A 602 -15.87 3.84 -37.70
N MET A 603 -16.89 4.31 -36.99
CA MET A 603 -18.30 3.89 -37.17
C MET A 603 -18.74 3.98 -38.63
N LEU A 604 -18.32 5.04 -39.33
CA LEU A 604 -18.70 5.30 -40.73
C LEU A 604 -18.00 4.37 -41.74
N ALA A 605 -16.96 3.65 -41.33
CA ALA A 605 -16.08 2.89 -42.22
C ALA A 605 -16.10 1.36 -41.99
N LYS A 606 -17.06 0.84 -41.21
CA LYS A 606 -17.15 -0.60 -40.84
C LYS A 606 -15.84 -1.09 -40.17
N MET A 607 -15.65 -0.72 -38.91
CA MET A 607 -14.47 -1.07 -38.13
C MET A 607 -14.27 -2.60 -37.97
N ASP A 608 -13.05 -3.11 -38.04
CA ASP A 608 -12.79 -4.56 -37.91
C ASP A 608 -13.00 -5.05 -36.46
N TRP A 609 -13.71 -6.18 -36.27
CA TRP A 609 -13.90 -6.82 -34.96
C TRP A 609 -12.59 -7.28 -34.34
N GLU A 610 -11.63 -7.71 -35.16
CA GLU A 610 -10.31 -8.11 -34.71
C GLU A 610 -9.56 -6.93 -34.06
N LYS A 611 -9.73 -5.72 -34.60
CA LYS A 611 -9.15 -4.50 -34.01
C LYS A 611 -9.77 -4.16 -32.66
N LEU A 612 -11.09 -4.27 -32.51
CA LEU A 612 -11.75 -4.05 -31.22
C LEU A 612 -11.32 -5.08 -30.19
N TYR A 613 -11.16 -6.34 -30.60
CA TYR A 613 -10.63 -7.39 -29.75
C TYR A 613 -9.20 -7.10 -29.29
N ASN A 614 -8.32 -6.70 -30.20
CA ASN A 614 -6.94 -6.33 -29.87
C ASN A 614 -6.88 -5.10 -28.94
N ILE A 615 -7.81 -4.15 -29.10
CA ILE A 615 -7.95 -3.01 -28.18
C ILE A 615 -8.37 -3.50 -26.78
N ALA A 616 -9.42 -4.32 -26.68
CA ALA A 616 -9.88 -4.87 -25.41
C ALA A 616 -8.80 -5.70 -24.71
N LEU A 617 -8.04 -6.50 -25.46
CA LEU A 617 -6.92 -7.29 -24.96
C LEU A 617 -5.78 -6.39 -24.47
N GLY A 618 -5.39 -5.37 -25.24
CA GLY A 618 -4.35 -4.41 -24.84
C GLY A 618 -4.70 -3.64 -23.56
N ILE A 619 -5.94 -3.15 -23.43
CA ILE A 619 -6.41 -2.50 -22.18
C ILE A 619 -6.32 -3.49 -21.01
N SER A 620 -6.71 -4.75 -21.21
CA SER A 620 -6.67 -5.75 -20.15
C SER A 620 -5.25 -6.06 -19.66
N ARG A 621 -4.28 -6.11 -20.58
CA ARG A 621 -2.84 -6.25 -20.27
C ARG A 621 -2.31 -5.05 -19.51
N GLY A 622 -2.69 -3.83 -19.90
CA GLY A 622 -2.34 -2.61 -19.17
C GLY A 622 -2.85 -2.61 -17.73
N LEU A 623 -4.10 -3.01 -17.51
CA LEU A 623 -4.68 -3.10 -16.16
C LEU A 623 -4.06 -4.23 -15.32
N GLU A 624 -3.78 -5.39 -15.92
CA GLU A 624 -3.10 -6.49 -15.23
C GLU A 624 -1.71 -6.06 -14.73
N TYR A 625 -0.97 -5.33 -15.56
CA TYR A 625 0.30 -4.74 -15.16
C TYR A 625 0.15 -3.80 -13.95
N LEU A 626 -0.80 -2.86 -13.99
CA LEU A 626 -1.07 -1.93 -12.88
C LEU A 626 -1.47 -2.65 -11.58
N HIS A 627 -2.28 -3.70 -11.71
CA HIS A 627 -2.85 -4.39 -10.55
C HIS A 627 -1.87 -5.36 -9.88
N ASN A 628 -1.01 -6.03 -10.65
CA ASN A 628 -0.23 -7.16 -10.14
C ASN A 628 1.28 -7.13 -10.47
N ARG A 629 1.73 -6.37 -11.48
CA ARG A 629 3.15 -6.33 -11.89
C ARG A 629 3.89 -5.07 -11.45
N CYS A 630 3.18 -4.01 -11.07
CA CYS A 630 3.80 -2.85 -10.43
C CYS A 630 4.25 -3.20 -8.98
N VAL A 631 5.40 -2.65 -8.57
CA VAL A 631 5.97 -2.82 -7.21
C VAL A 631 4.96 -2.42 -6.12
N SER A 632 4.25 -1.32 -6.34
CA SER A 632 3.05 -0.95 -5.60
C SER A 632 1.87 -1.10 -6.53
N ARG A 633 0.82 -1.80 -6.09
CA ARG A 633 -0.42 -1.93 -6.89
C ARG A 633 -1.00 -0.54 -7.14
N ILE A 634 -1.34 -0.25 -8.40
CA ILE A 634 -1.99 1.00 -8.80
C ILE A 634 -3.42 0.68 -9.21
N VAL A 635 -4.39 1.36 -8.60
CA VAL A 635 -5.81 1.29 -9.02
C VAL A 635 -6.16 2.62 -9.70
N HIS A 636 -6.68 2.56 -10.91
CA HIS A 636 -6.82 3.72 -11.80
C HIS A 636 -8.05 4.59 -11.50
N PHE A 637 -9.20 3.97 -11.20
CA PHE A 637 -10.50 4.58 -10.91
C PHE A 637 -11.17 5.42 -12.01
N ASP A 638 -10.49 5.71 -13.11
CA ASP A 638 -11.08 6.44 -14.25
C ASP A 638 -10.87 5.75 -15.60
N ILE A 639 -11.12 4.43 -15.65
CA ILE A 639 -11.09 3.69 -16.91
C ILE A 639 -12.37 3.98 -17.71
N LYS A 640 -12.19 4.62 -18.87
CA LYS A 640 -13.26 5.03 -19.80
C LYS A 640 -12.67 5.27 -21.19
N PRO A 641 -13.47 5.29 -22.27
CA PRO A 641 -12.94 5.43 -23.63
C PRO A 641 -12.14 6.72 -23.86
N GLN A 642 -12.44 7.82 -23.16
CA GLN A 642 -11.72 9.09 -23.28
C GLN A 642 -10.28 9.00 -22.74
N ASN A 643 -10.01 8.07 -21.83
CA ASN A 643 -8.72 7.86 -21.18
C ASN A 643 -7.92 6.69 -21.79
N ILE A 644 -8.45 6.05 -22.83
CA ILE A 644 -7.71 5.07 -23.63
C ILE A 644 -7.25 5.77 -24.90
N LEU A 645 -5.94 5.99 -25.04
CA LEU A 645 -5.36 6.67 -26.20
C LEU A 645 -4.78 5.65 -27.18
N MET A 646 -4.73 6.04 -28.46
CA MET A 646 -4.27 5.19 -29.55
C MET A 646 -2.96 5.75 -30.12
N ASP A 647 -1.93 4.90 -30.11
CA ASP A 647 -0.65 5.24 -30.74
C ASP A 647 -0.72 5.12 -32.27
N LYS A 648 0.42 5.31 -32.95
CA LYS A 648 0.53 5.25 -34.42
C LYS A 648 0.13 3.88 -35.01
N ASP A 649 0.33 2.80 -34.24
CA ASP A 649 0.11 1.42 -34.67
C ASP A 649 -1.26 0.90 -34.18
N LEU A 650 -2.11 1.81 -33.68
CA LEU A 650 -3.41 1.51 -33.08
C LEU A 650 -3.32 0.60 -31.84
N CYS A 651 -2.21 0.65 -31.11
CA CYS A 651 -2.12 0.01 -29.81
C CYS A 651 -2.80 0.90 -28.74
N PRO A 652 -3.67 0.33 -27.89
CA PRO A 652 -4.33 1.09 -26.83
C PRO A 652 -3.36 1.35 -25.68
N LYS A 653 -3.38 2.58 -25.16
CA LYS A 653 -2.61 3.00 -23.99
C LYS A 653 -3.50 3.68 -22.96
N ILE A 654 -3.45 3.19 -21.72
CA ILE A 654 -4.17 3.79 -20.59
C ILE A 654 -3.49 5.11 -20.21
N ALA A 655 -4.29 6.17 -20.07
CA ALA A 655 -3.87 7.52 -19.75
C ALA A 655 -4.71 8.12 -18.60
N ASP A 656 -4.29 9.30 -18.13
CA ASP A 656 -4.97 10.11 -17.11
C ASP A 656 -5.07 9.44 -15.72
N PHE A 657 -3.94 9.44 -15.01
CA PHE A 657 -3.79 8.86 -13.68
C PHE A 657 -4.15 9.84 -12.55
N CYS A 658 -4.86 10.94 -12.85
CA CYS A 658 -5.26 11.96 -11.87
C CYS A 658 -6.03 11.37 -10.66
N LEU A 659 -6.87 10.35 -10.89
CA LEU A 659 -7.65 9.70 -9.83
C LEU A 659 -7.00 8.41 -9.30
N ALA A 660 -5.82 8.04 -9.82
CA ALA A 660 -5.16 6.79 -9.47
C ALA A 660 -4.68 6.79 -8.01
N LYS A 661 -4.63 5.59 -7.41
CA LYS A 661 -4.19 5.39 -6.03
C LYS A 661 -3.12 4.31 -5.96
N LEU A 662 -1.98 4.64 -5.36
CA LEU A 662 -0.95 3.68 -4.99
C LEU A 662 -1.35 2.96 -3.71
N CYS A 663 -1.45 1.64 -3.78
CA CYS A 663 -1.70 0.77 -2.64
C CYS A 663 -0.36 0.29 -2.07
N LYS A 664 -0.10 0.59 -0.79
CA LYS A 664 1.15 0.21 -0.11
C LYS A 664 1.28 -1.31 0.09
N ASN A 665 0.16 -2.03 0.14
CA ASN A 665 0.08 -3.48 0.33
C ASN A 665 -0.65 -4.17 -0.84
N LYS A 666 -0.43 -5.49 -1.04
CA LYS A 666 -1.22 -6.32 -1.98
C LYS A 666 -2.65 -6.58 -1.50
N GLU A 667 -3.02 -6.08 -0.33
CA GLU A 667 -4.41 -6.11 0.15
C GLU A 667 -5.25 -5.12 -0.66
N SER A 668 -6.35 -5.64 -1.19
CA SER A 668 -7.14 -4.99 -2.22
C SER A 668 -8.16 -3.99 -1.68
N ILE A 669 -8.26 -3.79 -0.37
CA ILE A 669 -9.32 -2.98 0.25
C ILE A 669 -8.89 -1.52 0.32
N ILE A 670 -9.65 -0.64 -0.33
CA ILE A 670 -9.37 0.79 -0.39
C ILE A 670 -10.44 1.53 0.40
N SER A 671 -10.05 2.18 1.51
CA SER A 671 -10.94 3.13 2.17
C SER A 671 -11.15 4.33 1.24
N MET A 672 -12.42 4.53 0.84
CA MET A 672 -12.89 5.66 0.03
C MET A 672 -13.93 6.42 0.87
N LEU A 673 -13.79 7.75 0.95
CA LEU A 673 -14.76 8.63 1.59
C LEU A 673 -15.63 9.39 0.57
N ASP A 674 -15.20 9.50 -0.70
CA ASP A 674 -15.97 10.06 -1.81
C ASP A 674 -16.02 9.11 -3.02
N ALA A 675 -17.14 9.13 -3.76
CA ALA A 675 -17.26 8.44 -5.04
C ALA A 675 -16.35 9.12 -6.08
N ARG A 676 -15.30 8.40 -6.52
CA ARG A 676 -14.39 8.85 -7.58
C ARG A 676 -14.67 8.09 -8.88
N GLY A 677 -14.53 8.78 -10.02
CA GLY A 677 -14.68 8.21 -11.35
C GLY A 677 -15.72 8.94 -12.19
N THR A 678 -15.91 8.47 -13.43
CA THR A 678 -16.85 9.07 -14.39
C THR A 678 -18.19 8.35 -14.39
N ALA A 679 -19.29 9.08 -14.20
CA ALA A 679 -20.64 8.54 -14.20
C ALA A 679 -20.90 7.64 -15.43
N GLY A 680 -21.47 6.45 -15.21
CA GLY A 680 -21.62 5.41 -16.22
C GLY A 680 -20.53 4.32 -16.18
N TYR A 681 -19.35 4.60 -15.64
CA TYR A 681 -18.25 3.63 -15.49
C TYR A 681 -17.88 3.35 -14.04
N ILE A 682 -18.48 4.08 -13.08
CA ILE A 682 -18.23 3.91 -11.64
C ILE A 682 -18.83 2.58 -11.17
N ALA A 683 -18.01 1.76 -10.52
CA ALA A 683 -18.47 0.51 -9.94
C ALA A 683 -19.44 0.75 -8.76
N PRO A 684 -20.49 -0.08 -8.56
CA PRO A 684 -21.49 0.10 -7.52
C PRO A 684 -20.95 0.31 -6.10
N GLU A 685 -19.89 -0.42 -5.75
CA GLU A 685 -19.26 -0.37 -4.44
C GLU A 685 -18.52 0.95 -4.16
N VAL A 686 -18.20 1.73 -5.21
CA VAL A 686 -17.49 3.02 -5.08
C VAL A 686 -18.41 4.12 -4.59
N PHE A 687 -19.71 4.08 -4.94
CA PHE A 687 -20.69 5.04 -4.45
C PHE A 687 -21.62 4.49 -3.36
N SER A 688 -21.66 3.17 -3.15
CA SER A 688 -22.41 2.56 -2.05
C SER A 688 -21.74 1.31 -1.49
N LYS A 689 -21.35 1.36 -0.21
CA LYS A 689 -20.71 0.26 0.51
C LYS A 689 -21.57 -1.00 0.62
N ASN A 690 -22.89 -0.89 0.38
CA ASN A 690 -23.81 -2.04 0.40
C ASN A 690 -23.51 -3.06 -0.72
N PHE A 691 -22.81 -2.66 -1.78
CA PHE A 691 -22.46 -3.54 -2.89
C PHE A 691 -21.10 -4.25 -2.72
N GLY A 692 -20.35 -3.93 -1.66
CA GLY A 692 -19.07 -4.56 -1.35
C GLY A 692 -17.97 -3.56 -0.99
N VAL A 693 -16.72 -4.03 -1.03
CA VAL A 693 -15.55 -3.24 -0.67
C VAL A 693 -14.78 -2.80 -1.92
N VAL A 694 -14.42 -1.52 -1.96
CA VAL A 694 -13.69 -0.93 -3.09
C VAL A 694 -12.30 -1.52 -3.20
N SER A 695 -11.90 -1.85 -4.44
CA SER A 695 -10.64 -2.52 -4.73
C SER A 695 -10.19 -2.33 -6.17
N HIS A 696 -9.09 -3.00 -6.57
CA HIS A 696 -8.73 -3.13 -8.00
C HIS A 696 -9.85 -3.72 -8.86
N LYS A 697 -10.82 -4.43 -8.26
CA LYS A 697 -12.02 -4.92 -8.96
C LYS A 697 -12.95 -3.81 -9.44
N SER A 698 -12.79 -2.59 -8.94
CA SER A 698 -13.53 -1.44 -9.44
C SER A 698 -13.06 -1.04 -10.85
N ASP A 699 -11.76 -1.11 -11.14
CA ASP A 699 -11.25 -0.94 -12.53
C ASP A 699 -11.73 -2.07 -13.45
N VAL A 700 -11.88 -3.30 -12.93
CA VAL A 700 -12.42 -4.43 -13.70
C VAL A 700 -13.85 -4.14 -14.15
N TYR A 701 -14.67 -3.54 -13.29
CA TYR A 701 -16.03 -3.13 -13.66
C TYR A 701 -16.01 -2.08 -14.77
N SER A 702 -15.20 -1.03 -14.60
CA SER A 702 -15.06 0.02 -15.61
C SER A 702 -14.54 -0.52 -16.94
N TYR A 703 -13.61 -1.48 -16.92
CA TYR A 703 -13.16 -2.22 -18.10
C TYR A 703 -14.32 -2.95 -18.81
N GLY A 704 -15.15 -3.67 -18.04
CA GLY A 704 -16.35 -4.32 -18.59
C GLY A 704 -17.28 -3.34 -19.30
N MET A 705 -17.51 -2.17 -18.70
CA MET A 705 -18.31 -1.11 -19.32
C MET A 705 -17.70 -0.60 -20.63
N VAL A 706 -16.38 -0.37 -20.68
CA VAL A 706 -15.68 0.04 -21.91
C VAL A 706 -15.81 -1.01 -23.01
N VAL A 707 -15.65 -2.29 -22.68
CA VAL A 707 -15.79 -3.38 -23.67
C VAL A 707 -17.21 -3.44 -24.22
N LEU A 708 -18.22 -3.35 -23.37
CA LEU A 708 -19.61 -3.39 -23.82
C LEU A 708 -20.01 -2.15 -24.63
N GLU A 709 -19.49 -0.98 -24.29
CA GLU A 709 -19.74 0.25 -25.06
C GLU A 709 -19.11 0.20 -26.46
N MET A 710 -17.90 -0.33 -26.60
CA MET A 710 -17.25 -0.53 -27.91
C MET A 710 -18.12 -1.41 -28.84
N ILE A 711 -18.89 -2.33 -28.25
CA ILE A 711 -19.80 -3.22 -28.98
C ILE A 711 -21.14 -2.51 -29.25
N GLY A 712 -21.72 -1.86 -28.24
CA GLY A 712 -23.04 -1.21 -28.33
C GLY A 712 -23.09 0.02 -29.22
N THR A 713 -22.04 0.83 -29.24
CA THR A 713 -21.96 2.04 -30.08
C THR A 713 -22.05 1.72 -31.57
N ARG A 714 -21.74 0.47 -31.98
CA ARG A 714 -21.87 0.00 -33.38
C ARG A 714 -23.32 -0.12 -33.86
N ASN A 715 -24.27 -0.15 -32.94
CA ASN A 715 -25.69 -0.40 -33.23
C ASN A 715 -26.58 0.81 -32.99
N ILE A 716 -26.05 1.98 -32.64
CA ILE A 716 -26.88 3.18 -32.44
C ILE A 716 -27.56 3.59 -33.75
N GLY A 717 -26.93 3.33 -34.91
CA GLY A 717 -27.53 3.58 -36.22
C GLY A 717 -28.76 2.73 -36.57
N THR A 718 -28.99 1.59 -35.91
CA THR A 718 -30.15 0.72 -36.16
C THR A 718 -31.32 0.95 -35.19
N VAL A 719 -31.12 1.66 -34.08
CA VAL A 719 -32.18 1.92 -33.08
C VAL A 719 -33.05 3.13 -33.45
N GLU A 720 -32.52 4.11 -34.19
CA GLU A 720 -33.31 5.29 -34.60
C GLU A 720 -34.38 5.00 -35.67
N HIS A 721 -34.34 3.82 -36.31
CA HIS A 721 -35.32 3.41 -37.34
C HIS A 721 -36.45 2.52 -36.80
N SER A 722 -36.49 2.21 -35.50
CA SER A 722 -37.57 1.43 -34.88
C SER A 722 -38.25 2.26 -33.80
N GLY A 723 -39.30 3.00 -34.19
CA GLY A 723 -40.07 3.92 -33.36
C GLY A 723 -40.83 3.28 -32.19
N SER A 724 -40.13 2.76 -31.19
CA SER A 724 -40.71 2.26 -29.94
C SER A 724 -40.05 2.90 -28.73
N ASN A 725 -40.88 3.43 -27.83
CA ASN A 725 -40.58 4.17 -26.60
C ASN A 725 -39.74 3.40 -25.54
N ASN A 726 -38.50 2.99 -25.85
CA ASN A 726 -37.62 2.23 -24.94
C ASN A 726 -36.48 3.07 -24.32
N SER A 727 -36.64 4.39 -24.18
CA SER A 727 -35.55 5.30 -23.77
C SER A 727 -35.11 5.20 -22.28
N SER A 728 -35.52 4.17 -21.53
CA SER A 728 -35.26 4.07 -20.08
C SER A 728 -34.55 2.80 -19.63
N MET A 729 -34.08 1.93 -20.54
CA MET A 729 -33.49 0.65 -20.14
C MET A 729 -31.96 0.78 -19.99
N TYR A 730 -31.44 0.40 -18.81
CA TYR A 730 -30.00 0.33 -18.54
C TYR A 730 -29.30 -0.56 -19.57
N PHE A 731 -28.29 -0.02 -20.26
CA PHE A 731 -27.66 -0.62 -21.44
C PHE A 731 -27.25 -2.10 -21.26
N PRO A 732 -26.67 -2.52 -20.11
CA PRO A 732 -26.42 -3.93 -19.84
C PRO A 732 -27.64 -4.86 -19.72
N ASP A 733 -28.76 -4.37 -19.18
CA ASP A 733 -30.00 -5.17 -19.09
C ASP A 733 -30.59 -5.46 -20.47
N TRP A 734 -30.31 -4.60 -21.44
CA TRP A 734 -30.68 -4.81 -22.84
C TRP A 734 -29.89 -5.94 -23.49
N ILE A 735 -28.60 -6.05 -23.16
CA ILE A 735 -27.72 -7.13 -23.62
C ILE A 735 -28.17 -8.47 -23.04
N TYR A 736 -28.43 -8.55 -21.72
CA TYR A 736 -28.92 -9.79 -21.07
C TYR A 736 -30.24 -10.28 -21.66
N LYS A 737 -31.21 -9.39 -21.91
CA LYS A 737 -32.49 -9.78 -22.53
C LYS A 737 -32.31 -10.27 -23.97
N GLY A 738 -31.32 -9.76 -24.70
CA GLY A 738 -30.99 -10.27 -26.03
C GLY A 738 -30.35 -11.66 -25.99
N PHE A 739 -29.55 -11.96 -24.96
CA PHE A 739 -29.05 -13.32 -24.70
C PHE A 739 -30.20 -14.31 -24.44
N GLU A 740 -31.16 -13.94 -23.60
CA GLU A 740 -32.30 -14.81 -23.28
C GLU A 740 -33.24 -15.05 -24.45
N ARG A 741 -33.42 -14.06 -25.31
CA ARG A 741 -34.28 -14.17 -26.49
C ARG A 741 -33.60 -14.84 -27.69
N GLY A 742 -32.31 -15.19 -27.58
CA GLY A 742 -31.52 -15.70 -28.71
C GLY A 742 -31.31 -14.66 -29.82
N GLU A 743 -31.53 -13.38 -29.52
CA GLU A 743 -31.52 -12.28 -30.48
C GLU A 743 -30.19 -11.54 -30.52
N ILE A 744 -29.13 -12.10 -29.92
CA ILE A 744 -27.81 -11.46 -29.84
C ILE A 744 -27.29 -11.08 -31.22
N MET A 745 -27.62 -11.88 -32.24
CA MET A 745 -27.22 -11.65 -33.63
C MET A 745 -27.70 -10.30 -34.18
N LYS A 746 -28.82 -9.76 -33.68
CA LYS A 746 -29.30 -8.42 -34.04
C LYS A 746 -28.37 -7.31 -33.55
N PHE A 747 -27.48 -7.57 -32.58
CA PHE A 747 -26.47 -6.64 -32.09
C PHE A 747 -25.16 -6.66 -32.89
N PHE A 748 -25.00 -7.53 -33.89
CA PHE A 748 -23.74 -7.59 -34.64
C PHE A 748 -23.89 -7.08 -36.08
N GLY A 749 -25.11 -6.74 -36.51
CA GLY A 749 -25.46 -6.30 -37.86
C GLY A 749 -25.65 -7.45 -38.84
N ASP A 750 -26.34 -7.18 -39.96
CA ASP A 750 -26.81 -8.21 -40.91
C ASP A 750 -25.70 -8.89 -41.75
N HIS A 751 -24.42 -8.51 -41.57
CA HIS A 751 -23.29 -8.97 -42.40
C HIS A 751 -21.99 -9.15 -41.59
N ILE A 752 -21.97 -10.05 -40.60
CA ILE A 752 -20.76 -10.50 -39.90
C ILE A 752 -20.38 -11.94 -40.28
N THR A 753 -19.09 -12.23 -40.33
CA THR A 753 -18.57 -13.58 -40.50
C THR A 753 -18.72 -14.41 -39.22
N LYS A 754 -18.65 -15.74 -39.31
CA LYS A 754 -18.72 -16.64 -38.14
C LYS A 754 -17.60 -16.40 -37.13
N GLU A 755 -16.41 -15.99 -37.60
CA GLU A 755 -15.28 -15.71 -36.71
C GLU A 755 -15.47 -14.37 -35.98
N GLU A 756 -15.97 -13.34 -36.67
CA GLU A 756 -16.35 -12.07 -36.05
C GLU A 756 -17.47 -12.25 -35.02
N GLU A 757 -18.44 -13.13 -35.30
CA GLU A 757 -19.50 -13.50 -34.34
C GLU A 757 -18.90 -14.08 -33.06
N LYS A 758 -17.95 -15.02 -33.18
CA LYS A 758 -17.30 -15.65 -32.03
C LYS A 758 -16.53 -14.63 -31.21
N ILE A 759 -15.78 -13.74 -31.87
CA ILE A 759 -15.04 -12.65 -31.21
C ILE A 759 -16.02 -11.75 -30.44
N ALA A 760 -17.08 -11.31 -31.11
CA ALA A 760 -18.07 -10.41 -30.51
C ALA A 760 -18.76 -11.06 -29.30
N ARG A 761 -19.22 -12.31 -29.44
CA ARG A 761 -19.82 -13.07 -28.34
C ARG A 761 -18.86 -13.24 -27.16
N LYS A 762 -17.59 -13.55 -27.44
CA LYS A 762 -16.55 -13.68 -26.41
C LYS A 762 -16.37 -12.38 -25.63
N MET A 763 -16.21 -11.26 -26.33
CA MET A 763 -16.05 -9.94 -25.72
C MET A 763 -17.26 -9.55 -24.87
N VAL A 764 -18.48 -9.83 -25.33
CA VAL A 764 -19.69 -9.57 -24.53
C VAL A 764 -19.68 -10.40 -23.25
N LEU A 765 -19.43 -11.71 -23.32
CA LEU A 765 -19.39 -12.57 -22.13
C LEU A 765 -18.36 -12.11 -21.11
N VAL A 766 -17.15 -11.78 -21.57
CA VAL A 766 -16.09 -11.23 -20.71
C VAL A 766 -16.52 -9.91 -20.09
N GLY A 767 -17.10 -8.99 -20.88
CA GLY A 767 -17.62 -7.72 -20.39
C GLY A 767 -18.68 -7.90 -19.29
N LEU A 768 -19.60 -8.85 -19.48
CA LEU A 768 -20.65 -9.19 -18.52
C LEU A 768 -20.11 -9.79 -17.20
N TRP A 769 -19.04 -10.59 -17.26
CA TRP A 769 -18.33 -11.10 -16.08
C TRP A 769 -17.63 -9.98 -15.31
N CYS A 770 -17.02 -9.04 -16.04
CA CYS A 770 -16.33 -7.90 -15.47
C CYS A 770 -17.27 -6.93 -14.74
N MET A 771 -18.52 -6.78 -15.21
CA MET A 771 -19.47 -5.82 -14.66
C MET A 771 -20.40 -6.38 -13.56
N GLN A 772 -20.09 -7.55 -12.99
CA GLN A 772 -20.92 -8.14 -11.91
C GLN A 772 -21.07 -7.17 -10.73
N THR A 773 -22.26 -7.07 -10.14
CA THR A 773 -22.54 -6.11 -9.06
C THR A 773 -21.64 -6.35 -7.85
N ASN A 774 -21.47 -7.63 -7.46
CA ASN A 774 -20.57 -8.01 -6.37
C ASN A 774 -19.10 -8.08 -6.87
N PRO A 775 -18.17 -7.28 -6.31
CA PRO A 775 -16.76 -7.26 -6.72
C PRO A 775 -16.02 -8.59 -6.60
N THR A 776 -16.44 -9.48 -5.68
CA THR A 776 -15.79 -10.78 -5.48
C THR A 776 -16.04 -11.73 -6.65
N ARG A 777 -17.17 -11.58 -7.35
CA ARG A 777 -17.54 -12.38 -8.53
C ARG A 777 -16.85 -11.94 -9.82
N ARG A 778 -16.29 -10.72 -9.84
CA ARG A 778 -15.56 -10.21 -11.01
C ARG A 778 -14.24 -10.98 -11.14
N PRO A 779 -13.85 -11.43 -12.35
CA PRO A 779 -12.54 -12.04 -12.56
C PRO A 779 -11.40 -11.07 -12.24
N ALA A 780 -10.23 -11.60 -11.88
CA ALA A 780 -9.00 -10.79 -11.87
C ALA A 780 -8.57 -10.48 -13.31
N MET A 781 -7.83 -9.39 -13.55
CA MET A 781 -7.44 -9.02 -14.93
C MET A 781 -6.60 -10.09 -15.65
N ILE A 782 -5.78 -10.85 -14.92
CA ILE A 782 -5.07 -12.01 -15.50
C ILE A 782 -6.06 -13.06 -16.03
N LYS A 783 -7.15 -13.30 -15.30
CA LYS A 783 -8.19 -14.24 -15.73
C LYS A 783 -9.01 -13.68 -16.90
N VAL A 784 -9.22 -12.37 -16.96
CA VAL A 784 -9.85 -11.70 -18.11
C VAL A 784 -9.02 -11.92 -19.38
N ILE A 785 -7.69 -11.80 -19.31
CA ILE A 785 -6.80 -12.09 -20.44
C ILE A 785 -6.94 -13.54 -20.88
N GLU A 786 -6.89 -14.50 -19.95
CA GLU A 786 -7.10 -15.92 -20.25
C GLU A 786 -8.46 -16.19 -20.90
N MET A 787 -9.53 -15.52 -20.44
CA MET A 787 -10.88 -15.67 -21.01
C MET A 787 -10.97 -15.11 -22.43
N LEU A 788 -10.25 -14.03 -22.74
CA LEU A 788 -10.20 -13.47 -24.10
C LEU A 788 -9.40 -14.37 -25.03
N GLU A 789 -8.21 -14.82 -24.61
CA GLU A 789 -7.31 -15.65 -25.41
C GLU A 789 -7.81 -17.11 -25.54
N GLY A 790 -8.59 -17.60 -24.57
CA GLY A 790 -9.13 -18.96 -24.54
C GLY A 790 -10.30 -19.24 -25.49
N SER A 791 -10.83 -20.47 -25.44
CA SER A 791 -11.95 -20.91 -26.30
C SER A 791 -13.29 -20.31 -25.85
N LEU A 792 -14.17 -19.97 -26.80
CA LEU A 792 -15.51 -19.45 -26.50
C LEU A 792 -16.37 -20.46 -25.74
N GLU A 793 -16.19 -21.75 -26.02
CA GLU A 793 -16.93 -22.87 -25.43
C GLU A 793 -16.62 -23.07 -23.94
N ALA A 794 -15.48 -22.56 -23.47
CA ALA A 794 -15.10 -22.60 -22.06
C ALA A 794 -15.72 -21.46 -21.23
N LEU A 795 -16.43 -20.51 -21.86
CA LEU A 795 -17.03 -19.37 -21.19
C LEU A 795 -18.48 -19.64 -20.83
N GLU A 796 -18.77 -19.65 -19.54
CA GLU A 796 -20.14 -19.70 -19.02
C GLU A 796 -20.79 -18.31 -19.06
N VAL A 797 -22.12 -18.29 -19.19
CA VAL A 797 -22.90 -17.05 -19.11
C VAL A 797 -22.96 -16.60 -17.64
N PRO A 798 -22.52 -15.38 -17.31
CA PRO A 798 -22.54 -14.90 -15.93
C PRO A 798 -23.98 -14.73 -15.41
N PRO A 799 -24.20 -14.80 -14.08
CA PRO A 799 -25.50 -14.56 -13.48
C PRO A 799 -26.04 -13.17 -13.84
N LYS A 800 -27.37 -13.09 -14.04
CA LYS A 800 -28.07 -11.82 -14.31
C LYS A 800 -27.83 -10.79 -13.21
N HIS A 801 -27.68 -9.54 -13.65
CA HIS A 801 -27.55 -8.37 -12.80
C HIS A 801 -28.86 -8.11 -12.04
N ILE A 802 -28.83 -8.05 -10.71
CA ILE A 802 -30.00 -7.67 -9.89
C ILE A 802 -29.78 -6.23 -9.43
N LEU A 803 -30.18 -5.25 -10.24
CA LEU A 803 -30.48 -3.90 -9.72
C LEU A 803 -31.98 -3.82 -9.46
N CYS A 804 -32.42 -4.32 -8.30
CA CYS A 804 -33.75 -4.00 -7.84
C CYS A 804 -33.73 -2.61 -7.19
N LEU A 805 -33.92 -1.57 -8.00
CA LEU A 805 -34.62 -0.36 -7.58
C LEU A 805 -35.90 -0.28 -8.43
N THR A 806 -36.83 -1.21 -8.20
CA THR A 806 -38.21 -0.90 -8.56
C THR A 806 -38.71 0.04 -7.47
N ALA A 807 -38.95 1.30 -7.84
CA ALA A 807 -39.68 2.23 -7.01
C ALA A 807 -41.04 1.59 -6.69
N THR A 808 -41.20 1.06 -5.49
CA THR A 808 -42.50 0.66 -5.00
C THR A 808 -43.27 1.96 -4.83
N ARG A 809 -44.22 2.23 -5.73
CA ARG A 809 -45.26 3.21 -5.48
C ARG A 809 -45.91 2.80 -4.16
N VAL A 810 -45.81 3.67 -3.16
CA VAL A 810 -46.65 3.62 -1.96
C VAL A 810 -48.10 3.63 -2.46
N PRO A 811 -48.92 2.60 -2.18
CA PRO A 811 -50.34 2.72 -2.41
C PRO A 811 -50.88 3.74 -1.40
N ASP A 812 -51.64 4.72 -1.90
CA ASP A 812 -52.31 5.72 -1.10
C ASP A 812 -53.08 5.04 0.04
N THR A 813 -52.91 5.60 1.23
CA THR A 813 -53.66 5.26 2.43
C THR A 813 -55.14 5.54 2.20
N THR A 814 -55.96 4.50 2.19
CA THR A 814 -57.36 4.60 2.60
C THR A 814 -57.50 3.90 3.94
N GLU A 815 -57.89 4.68 4.93
CA GLU A 815 -58.36 4.23 6.25
C GLU A 815 -59.45 3.16 6.06
N ASP A 816 -59.32 2.04 6.78
CA ASP A 816 -60.46 1.55 7.55
C ASP A 816 -60.02 0.54 8.63
N SER A 817 -60.65 0.72 9.78
CA SER A 817 -60.48 0.05 11.06
C SER A 817 -60.73 -1.46 11.05
N ASN A 818 -59.93 -2.25 11.77
CA ASN A 818 -60.38 -3.00 12.96
C ASN A 818 -59.28 -3.88 13.57
N ASN A 819 -59.35 -3.99 14.90
CA ASN A 819 -58.54 -4.80 15.82
C ASN A 819 -58.30 -6.24 15.34
N GLU A 820 -57.09 -6.77 15.59
CA GLU A 820 -56.88 -7.84 16.58
C GLU A 820 -55.39 -8.17 16.79
N THR A 821 -55.10 -8.60 18.02
CA THR A 821 -53.78 -8.85 18.61
C THR A 821 -53.28 -10.26 18.27
N SER A 822 -51.99 -10.43 17.89
CA SER A 822 -51.10 -11.48 18.43
C SER A 822 -49.75 -11.59 17.70
N SER A 823 -48.77 -12.02 18.49
CA SER A 823 -47.34 -12.24 18.30
C SER A 823 -46.95 -13.44 17.40
N PHE A 824 -45.64 -13.63 17.22
CA PHE A 824 -44.86 -14.75 16.62
C PHE A 824 -44.50 -14.59 15.12
N SER A 825 -43.34 -15.01 14.61
CA SER A 825 -42.01 -15.38 15.12
C SER A 825 -41.16 -15.77 13.89
N TYR A 826 -39.85 -15.51 13.92
CA TYR A 826 -38.91 -15.99 12.90
C TYR A 826 -38.67 -17.50 13.02
N PRO A 827 -38.68 -18.28 11.92
CA PRO A 827 -38.11 -19.61 11.91
C PRO A 827 -36.65 -19.58 11.45
N SER A 828 -35.77 -19.99 12.36
CA SER A 828 -34.43 -20.49 12.06
C SER A 828 -34.49 -22.02 11.92
N GLN A 829 -34.02 -22.59 10.81
CA GLN A 829 -33.64 -24.00 10.76
C GLN A 829 -32.38 -24.21 9.90
N PHE A 830 -31.27 -24.46 10.60
CA PHE A 830 -30.15 -25.28 10.15
C PHE A 830 -30.37 -26.63 10.84
N GLU A 831 -30.68 -27.69 10.10
CA GLU A 831 -30.65 -29.05 10.65
C GLU A 831 -29.35 -29.76 10.27
N ARG A 832 -28.75 -30.35 11.31
CA ARG A 832 -27.50 -31.08 11.34
C ARG A 832 -27.89 -32.55 11.56
N GLY A 833 -27.63 -33.41 10.59
CA GLY A 833 -27.88 -34.85 10.72
C GLY A 833 -26.84 -35.52 11.61
N THR A 834 -27.28 -36.12 12.72
CA THR A 834 -26.50 -36.97 13.62
C THR A 834 -26.52 -38.43 13.18
N LEU A 835 -25.35 -39.07 13.25
CA LEU A 835 -25.13 -40.52 13.17
C LEU A 835 -25.37 -41.19 14.54
N SER A 836 -26.10 -42.29 14.53
CA SER A 836 -26.16 -43.37 15.53
C SER A 836 -26.59 -44.62 14.76
N GLY A 837 -26.11 -45.84 14.93
CA GLY A 837 -25.16 -46.48 15.83
C GLY A 837 -25.24 -47.98 15.51
N GLU A 838 -24.16 -48.71 15.79
CA GLU A 838 -24.09 -50.16 16.04
C GLU A 838 -24.62 -51.14 14.98
N ASP A 839 -23.70 -51.91 14.37
CA ASP A 839 -23.66 -53.34 14.67
C ASP A 839 -22.34 -54.00 14.28
N THR A 840 -22.03 -55.05 15.01
CA THR A 840 -20.70 -55.63 15.21
C THR A 840 -20.54 -56.94 14.45
N LEU A 841 -19.28 -57.29 14.13
CA LEU A 841 -18.71 -58.65 13.99
C LEU A 841 -18.91 -59.45 12.67
N ARG A 842 -17.75 -59.63 12.01
CA ARG A 842 -17.01 -60.91 11.83
C ARG A 842 -17.10 -61.69 10.50
N ILE A 843 -15.88 -61.86 9.96
CA ILE A 843 -15.20 -63.12 9.57
C ILE A 843 -15.13 -63.50 8.07
N SER A 844 -13.87 -63.66 7.65
CA SER A 844 -13.29 -64.48 6.55
C SER A 844 -13.63 -64.06 5.12
N ALA A 845 -12.69 -64.07 4.16
CA ALA A 845 -11.39 -64.74 4.07
C ALA A 845 -10.35 -63.86 3.37
#